data_AF-A0A9D5M4M9-F1
#
_entry.id   AF-A0A9D5M4M9-F1
#
_cell.length_a   1.000
_cell.length_b   1.000
_cell.length_c   1.000
_cell.angle_alpha   90.00
_cell.angle_beta   90.00
_cell.angle_gamma   90.00
#
_symmetry.space_group_name_H-M   'P 1'
#
loop_
_entity.id
_entity.type
_entity.pdbx_description
1 polymer ?
#
loop_
_entity_poly.entity_id
_entity_poly.type
_entity_poly.pdbx_seq_one_letter_code
_entity_poly.pdbx_strand_id
1 'polypeptide(L)'
;MKSLFRFFALFLSMVFIVTATLLSASVYADDLIIPTPDSDRTVFYQTDFEDGHVLDWTSSAGDPVLVDDTMGKAYCVQGYDYLEVENVNLLKEFSVEFNAKFNTEPIGQAWPGVYLKSMGQPTRYEFFFESAPGQESVNLKKNLLGTVASSPLNFLPDTDQWVYLKLDITGDTVSVYYNDTTTPVLTYQDPSPLDSGPLGFFLGGCKYYYIDNLLITTPEPFEPEVIPPHTDNQSGGIYMDLNFENNNMAPFIDENGGASTIEEYDGNLALSVGQTVTAGDRSWTNCSYQFDFTLLNRTLTPDSFVPIKFAVKDDKNYYSLLFSNIGNSIDVYQCVNGAETWIGQCGIFLGTNETKHFRIDTAENQIIIYIGTLSYPLDLSWPSMQLEVLDTFSGGLSFTRPAAAEKMLVDNVKVSNIQKLGEIGPRPDPVPLLEPVENPADSWTDIDGHWAADDISYLASQNMLSGYPDSLFRPEDSVAVNEFIKMVLSVLQISVQASEETSWDAPYIQAAEKNGLIGQNDFSDFDRPITRYEMARIIAKALTYRGETPDASVPSADDDPAFQNDVAAVRSAGIVTGYEDGLFHGEQNATRAEASVMMNRLQIPGRRIKPGTVNVHPEEYPNAFRNPLKGFRGTVGDKYTAVTTGSFNWDQLEDNVNDGVDKFIAASDEAWKDYPALNVKVIPSVVLEWPGDPHWPSDLTDGDYTSLEFQQRLDNFIRKMGEAWDNDPRVAYVRVGLIGLWGEMQSPYPSFEVQKVLGNAFDKYFQNKKVQTNIMVRFGYMIENKVGIGWDSYGHWGNQHVFDFFASDENKDIWKKYPIGGETAFDWGEPVGKNPNDAVANYLDRYIEIFRFTHCTYIGWISEYNKTDPTTTANAAEIQKILGYRFVLDQVNYPKTVNPGETMEISFSVKNTGSAPIYYNWPVEVSLLDPQTRQPVWSDTFKDLDITTWLPDDDYSYTPLYSAKGSFVIPEDLPAQEYILSLSILDPEGGMVPSVRFANKNYFNGGRHPIGQIGIGTANTNPILSNDSFDDIDSDTSLYYVYKSPLSSSVS
;
A
#
# COMPACT_ATOMS: atom_id res chain seq x y z
N MET A 1 -38.21 44.17 -38.82
CA MET A 1 -37.90 42.85 -39.39
C MET A 1 -36.94 42.02 -38.52
N LYS A 2 -35.76 42.51 -38.12
CA LYS A 2 -34.86 41.76 -37.21
C LYS A 2 -35.41 41.51 -35.79
N SER A 3 -36.25 42.40 -35.25
CA SER A 3 -36.95 42.15 -33.96
C SER A 3 -38.09 41.15 -34.10
N LEU A 4 -38.79 41.14 -35.25
CA LEU A 4 -39.85 40.18 -35.55
C LEU A 4 -39.28 38.75 -35.72
N PHE A 5 -38.10 38.62 -36.33
CA PHE A 5 -37.42 37.33 -36.47
C PHE A 5 -36.94 36.77 -35.12
N ARG A 6 -36.50 37.63 -34.20
CA ARG A 6 -36.17 37.21 -32.83
C ARG A 6 -37.41 36.81 -32.04
N PHE A 7 -38.53 37.50 -32.21
CA PHE A 7 -39.79 37.14 -31.56
C PHE A 7 -40.35 35.82 -32.10
N PHE A 8 -40.23 35.57 -33.41
CA PHE A 8 -40.66 34.31 -34.03
C PHE A 8 -39.76 33.12 -33.66
N ALA A 9 -38.44 33.34 -33.52
CA ALA A 9 -37.50 32.32 -33.04
C ALA A 9 -37.74 31.96 -31.57
N LEU A 10 -38.06 32.95 -30.72
CA LEU A 10 -38.44 32.74 -29.32
C LEU A 10 -39.81 32.03 -29.20
N PHE A 11 -40.76 32.32 -30.10
CA PHE A 11 -42.07 31.66 -30.08
C PHE A 11 -42.00 30.21 -30.58
N LEU A 12 -41.19 29.90 -31.60
CA LEU A 12 -40.99 28.51 -32.05
C LEU A 12 -40.23 27.66 -31.03
N SER A 13 -39.27 28.23 -30.30
CA SER A 13 -38.57 27.52 -29.22
C SER A 13 -39.49 27.30 -28.02
N MET A 14 -40.39 28.24 -27.71
CA MET A 14 -41.43 28.02 -26.70
C MET A 14 -42.43 26.93 -27.10
N VAL A 15 -42.85 26.87 -28.37
CA VAL A 15 -43.78 25.82 -28.84
C VAL A 15 -43.10 24.45 -28.88
N PHE A 16 -41.82 24.35 -29.23
CA PHE A 16 -41.08 23.08 -29.20
C PHE A 16 -40.83 22.58 -27.77
N ILE A 17 -40.55 23.50 -26.83
CA ILE A 17 -40.44 23.15 -25.41
C ILE A 17 -41.78 22.67 -24.87
N VAL A 18 -42.90 23.31 -25.25
CA VAL A 18 -44.25 22.91 -24.83
C VAL A 18 -44.71 21.60 -25.49
N THR A 19 -44.31 21.28 -26.74
CA THR A 19 -44.61 19.96 -27.32
C THR A 19 -43.66 18.85 -26.85
N ALA A 20 -42.43 19.16 -26.42
CA ALA A 20 -41.56 18.18 -25.77
C ALA A 20 -41.99 17.87 -24.33
N THR A 21 -42.60 18.82 -23.62
CA THR A 21 -43.22 18.56 -22.30
C THR A 21 -44.58 17.86 -22.38
N LEU A 22 -45.19 17.76 -23.56
CA LEU A 22 -46.51 17.12 -23.75
C LEU A 22 -46.45 15.73 -24.41
N LEU A 23 -45.27 15.16 -24.67
CA LEU A 23 -45.10 13.83 -25.28
C LEU A 23 -44.29 12.81 -24.47
N SER A 24 -43.91 13.13 -23.23
CA SER A 24 -43.55 12.11 -22.21
C SER A 24 -44.58 11.99 -21.07
N ALA A 25 -45.65 12.79 -21.11
CA ALA A 25 -46.78 12.66 -20.20
C ALA A 25 -47.79 11.61 -20.71
N SER A 26 -47.41 10.32 -20.66
CA SER A 26 -48.38 9.21 -20.57
C SER A 26 -47.70 7.84 -20.38
N VAL A 27 -46.96 7.64 -19.27
CA VAL A 27 -46.98 6.40 -18.47
C VAL A 27 -46.50 6.78 -17.06
N TYR A 28 -47.38 7.35 -16.23
CA TYR A 28 -47.20 7.30 -14.78
C TYR A 28 -48.48 6.67 -14.28
N ALA A 29 -48.41 5.37 -14.01
CA ALA A 29 -49.49 4.66 -13.34
C ALA A 29 -49.32 4.92 -11.85
N ASP A 30 -50.40 5.32 -11.18
CA ASP A 30 -50.50 5.46 -9.72
C ASP A 30 -50.44 4.09 -9.00
N ASP A 31 -49.91 3.03 -9.62
CA ASP A 31 -49.89 1.66 -9.11
C ASP A 31 -48.46 1.30 -8.64
N LEU A 32 -48.31 0.97 -7.36
CA LEU A 32 -47.07 0.43 -6.78
C LEU A 32 -46.67 -0.87 -7.52
N ILE A 33 -45.39 -0.98 -7.90
CA ILE A 33 -44.84 -2.25 -8.38
C ILE A 33 -44.57 -3.11 -7.15
N ILE A 34 -45.41 -4.12 -6.91
CA ILE A 34 -45.19 -5.12 -5.85
C ILE A 34 -44.06 -6.04 -6.32
N PRO A 35 -42.90 -6.06 -5.65
CA PRO A 35 -41.81 -6.94 -6.04
C PRO A 35 -42.22 -8.41 -5.88
N THR A 36 -41.84 -9.22 -6.86
CA THR A 36 -41.98 -10.68 -6.78
C THR A 36 -40.61 -11.31 -6.99
N PRO A 37 -40.24 -12.33 -6.20
CA PRO A 37 -38.93 -12.96 -6.35
C PRO A 37 -38.74 -13.50 -7.77
N ASP A 38 -37.58 -13.26 -8.35
CA ASP A 38 -37.17 -13.86 -9.62
C ASP A 38 -37.21 -15.39 -9.51
N SER A 39 -37.50 -16.08 -10.62
CA SER A 39 -37.77 -17.53 -10.61
C SER A 39 -36.60 -18.40 -10.13
N ASP A 40 -35.39 -17.85 -10.14
CA ASP A 40 -34.12 -18.45 -9.74
C ASP A 40 -33.63 -17.98 -8.36
N ARG A 41 -34.43 -17.23 -7.61
CA ARG A 41 -34.05 -16.69 -6.30
C ARG A 41 -35.02 -17.08 -5.18
N THR A 42 -34.46 -17.21 -3.98
CA THR A 42 -35.21 -17.49 -2.74
C THR A 42 -35.46 -16.23 -1.94
N VAL A 43 -36.68 -16.09 -1.39
CA VAL A 43 -37.01 -14.96 -0.50
C VAL A 43 -36.24 -15.11 0.81
N PHE A 44 -35.41 -14.11 1.12
CA PHE A 44 -34.70 -13.98 2.39
C PHE A 44 -35.52 -13.15 3.39
N TYR A 45 -36.05 -12.01 2.94
CA TYR A 45 -36.89 -11.13 3.76
C TYR A 45 -37.94 -10.45 2.89
N GLN A 46 -39.16 -10.25 3.41
CA GLN A 46 -40.22 -9.53 2.71
C GLN A 46 -41.14 -8.83 3.70
N THR A 47 -41.49 -7.58 3.42
CA THR A 47 -42.47 -6.80 4.19
C THR A 47 -43.20 -5.79 3.29
N ASP A 48 -44.50 -5.64 3.53
CA ASP A 48 -45.34 -4.56 2.96
C ASP A 48 -45.74 -3.52 4.02
N PHE A 49 -45.23 -3.65 5.26
CA PHE A 49 -45.47 -2.77 6.41
C PHE A 49 -46.94 -2.59 6.86
N GLU A 50 -47.90 -3.21 6.18
CA GLU A 50 -49.35 -3.07 6.45
C GLU A 50 -49.76 -3.65 7.81
N ASP A 51 -49.05 -4.66 8.27
CA ASP A 51 -49.26 -5.31 9.56
C ASP A 51 -48.76 -4.47 10.76
N GLY A 52 -48.02 -3.39 10.49
CA GLY A 52 -47.49 -2.49 11.51
C GLY A 52 -46.17 -2.97 12.14
N HIS A 53 -45.52 -3.99 11.60
CA HIS A 53 -44.27 -4.53 12.14
C HIS A 53 -43.04 -3.77 11.62
N VAL A 54 -42.25 -3.24 12.55
CA VAL A 54 -40.97 -2.53 12.29
C VAL A 54 -39.87 -2.92 13.28
N LEU A 55 -40.04 -4.03 14.01
CA LEU A 55 -39.08 -4.48 15.02
C LEU A 55 -37.76 -4.97 14.43
N ASP A 56 -37.75 -5.30 13.14
CA ASP A 56 -36.56 -5.69 12.39
C ASP A 56 -35.78 -4.48 11.88
N TRP A 57 -36.07 -3.27 12.38
CA TRP A 57 -35.46 -2.03 11.92
C TRP A 57 -34.96 -1.18 13.08
N THR A 58 -33.87 -0.47 12.84
CA THR A 58 -33.31 0.51 13.79
C THR A 58 -33.04 1.82 13.06
N SER A 59 -33.42 2.97 13.62
CA SER A 59 -33.09 4.27 13.04
C SER A 59 -32.12 5.04 13.92
N SER A 60 -31.10 5.63 13.30
CA SER A 60 -30.18 6.56 13.98
C SER A 60 -30.82 7.89 14.37
N ALA A 61 -32.04 8.18 13.90
CA ALA A 61 -32.78 9.40 14.23
C ALA A 61 -33.92 9.18 15.25
N GLY A 62 -34.12 7.95 15.74
CA GLY A 62 -35.14 7.63 16.74
C GLY A 62 -35.74 6.23 16.57
N ASP A 63 -36.91 6.01 17.18
CA ASP A 63 -37.65 4.76 16.99
C ASP A 63 -38.14 4.65 15.53
N PRO A 64 -38.12 3.45 14.92
CA PRO A 64 -38.67 3.24 13.58
C PRO A 64 -40.12 3.72 13.45
N VAL A 65 -40.42 4.51 12.43
CA VAL A 65 -41.73 5.11 12.24
C VAL A 65 -42.41 4.58 10.98
N LEU A 66 -43.66 4.14 11.14
CA LEU A 66 -44.58 3.98 10.03
C LEU A 66 -45.42 5.24 9.86
N VAL A 67 -45.66 5.61 8.60
CA VAL A 67 -46.57 6.68 8.23
C VAL A 67 -47.75 6.12 7.45
N ASP A 68 -48.94 6.62 7.72
CA ASP A 68 -50.10 6.37 6.87
C ASP A 68 -49.98 7.28 5.63
N ASP A 69 -49.84 6.69 4.45
CA ASP A 69 -49.92 7.39 3.15
C ASP A 69 -51.21 6.98 2.41
N THR A 70 -51.45 7.56 1.23
CA THR A 70 -52.67 7.32 0.44
C THR A 70 -52.86 5.87 -0.02
N MET A 71 -51.81 5.04 0.03
CA MET A 71 -51.82 3.64 -0.43
C MET A 71 -51.79 2.61 0.71
N GLY A 72 -51.59 3.03 1.97
CA GLY A 72 -51.38 2.10 3.09
C GLY A 72 -50.36 2.64 4.10
N LYS A 73 -49.68 1.75 4.81
CA LYS A 73 -48.59 2.11 5.72
C LYS A 73 -47.26 1.97 5.02
N ALA A 74 -46.43 3.00 5.09
CA ALA A 74 -45.06 2.96 4.60
C ALA A 74 -44.07 3.20 5.73
N TYR A 75 -42.87 2.64 5.60
CA TYR A 75 -41.78 2.92 6.51
C TYR A 75 -41.17 4.29 6.21
N CYS A 76 -41.02 5.12 7.24
CA CYS A 76 -40.45 6.45 7.14
C CYS A 76 -38.99 6.43 7.57
N VAL A 77 -38.09 6.61 6.60
CA VAL A 77 -36.64 6.71 6.84
C VAL A 77 -36.36 8.03 7.52
N GLN A 78 -35.88 7.98 8.77
CA GLN A 78 -35.73 9.18 9.60
C GLN A 78 -34.29 9.70 9.66
N GLY A 79 -33.30 8.83 9.47
CA GLY A 79 -31.88 9.13 9.52
C GLY A 79 -31.10 8.20 8.60
N TYR A 80 -30.07 7.55 9.12
CA TYR A 80 -29.60 6.25 8.64
C TYR A 80 -30.37 5.16 9.37
N ASP A 81 -31.13 4.37 8.63
CA ASP A 81 -32.02 3.35 9.17
C ASP A 81 -31.54 1.99 8.67
N TYR A 82 -31.38 1.03 9.58
CA TYR A 82 -30.75 -0.27 9.37
C TYR A 82 -31.79 -1.38 9.45
N LEU A 83 -31.63 -2.39 8.60
CA LEU A 83 -32.43 -3.61 8.68
C LEU A 83 -31.70 -4.63 9.56
N GLU A 84 -32.30 -5.03 10.68
CA GLU A 84 -31.78 -5.95 11.71
C GLU A 84 -32.35 -7.37 11.57
N VAL A 85 -32.42 -7.86 10.34
CA VAL A 85 -32.85 -9.23 10.08
C VAL A 85 -31.66 -10.16 10.30
N GLU A 86 -31.85 -11.22 11.07
CA GLU A 86 -30.78 -12.18 11.39
C GLU A 86 -30.06 -12.65 10.12
N ASN A 87 -28.73 -12.52 10.10
CA ASN A 87 -27.85 -12.87 8.98
C ASN A 87 -27.94 -11.98 7.72
N VAL A 88 -28.72 -10.89 7.72
CA VAL A 88 -28.76 -9.98 6.56
C VAL A 88 -27.40 -9.35 6.25
N ASN A 89 -26.58 -9.15 7.28
CA ASN A 89 -25.21 -8.64 7.19
C ASN A 89 -24.19 -9.70 6.68
N LEU A 90 -24.60 -10.96 6.53
CA LEU A 90 -23.77 -12.04 5.99
C LEU A 90 -24.06 -12.31 4.49
N LEU A 91 -25.04 -11.61 3.91
CA LEU A 91 -25.39 -11.79 2.51
C LEU A 91 -24.28 -11.30 1.58
N LYS A 92 -23.75 -12.24 0.79
CA LYS A 92 -22.74 -11.96 -0.25
C LYS A 92 -23.37 -11.67 -1.61
N GLU A 93 -24.39 -12.42 -1.99
CA GLU A 93 -25.14 -12.19 -3.24
C GLU A 93 -26.63 -12.12 -2.93
N PHE A 94 -27.25 -11.00 -3.31
CA PHE A 94 -28.65 -10.72 -3.00
C PHE A 94 -29.22 -9.59 -3.86
N SER A 95 -30.54 -9.56 -4.00
CA SER A 95 -31.30 -8.43 -4.56
C SER A 95 -32.11 -7.77 -3.46
N VAL A 96 -32.26 -6.45 -3.56
CA VAL A 96 -33.14 -5.63 -2.71
C VAL A 96 -34.09 -4.86 -3.63
N GLU A 97 -35.38 -5.10 -3.50
CA GLU A 97 -36.44 -4.50 -4.31
C GLU A 97 -37.44 -3.80 -3.42
N PHE A 98 -37.84 -2.57 -3.76
CA PHE A 98 -38.79 -1.79 -2.96
C PHE A 98 -39.38 -0.63 -3.76
N ASN A 99 -40.50 -0.10 -3.28
CA ASN A 99 -41.01 1.19 -3.69
C ASN A 99 -40.48 2.29 -2.77
N ALA A 100 -40.19 3.46 -3.34
CA ALA A 100 -39.64 4.62 -2.65
C ALA A 100 -40.45 5.89 -2.98
N LYS A 101 -40.61 6.79 -2.01
CA LYS A 101 -41.21 8.12 -2.22
C LYS A 101 -40.47 9.15 -1.37
N PHE A 102 -39.94 10.21 -1.97
CA PHE A 102 -39.08 11.17 -1.25
C PHE A 102 -39.13 12.57 -1.85
N ASN A 103 -38.98 13.61 -1.01
CA ASN A 103 -38.97 15.00 -1.44
C ASN A 103 -37.56 15.56 -1.64
N THR A 104 -37.32 16.28 -2.74
CA THR A 104 -35.99 16.79 -3.15
C THR A 104 -35.74 18.29 -2.86
N GLU A 105 -36.54 18.94 -2.00
CA GLU A 105 -36.32 20.36 -1.66
C GLU A 105 -35.49 20.56 -0.37
N PRO A 106 -34.49 21.47 -0.35
CA PRO A 106 -34.08 22.33 -1.46
C PRO A 106 -33.18 21.61 -2.47
N ILE A 107 -33.36 21.97 -3.73
CA ILE A 107 -32.64 21.39 -4.88
C ILE A 107 -31.11 21.48 -4.70
N GLY A 108 -30.42 20.34 -4.85
CA GLY A 108 -28.96 20.21 -4.74
C GLY A 108 -28.42 19.93 -3.33
N GLN A 109 -29.30 19.59 -2.38
CA GLN A 109 -28.92 19.14 -1.02
C GLN A 109 -29.57 17.81 -0.62
N ALA A 110 -30.35 17.17 -1.50
CA ALA A 110 -31.06 15.93 -1.22
C ALA A 110 -30.38 14.74 -1.95
N TRP A 111 -29.94 13.76 -1.15
CA TRP A 111 -29.31 12.50 -1.55
C TRP A 111 -29.93 11.30 -0.81
N PRO A 112 -31.25 11.05 -0.90
CA PRO A 112 -31.83 9.87 -0.27
C PRO A 112 -31.27 8.62 -0.95
N GLY A 113 -31.12 7.55 -0.19
CA GLY A 113 -30.37 6.42 -0.70
C GLY A 113 -30.43 5.14 0.12
N VAL A 114 -29.74 4.13 -0.37
CA VAL A 114 -29.57 2.81 0.24
C VAL A 114 -28.07 2.57 0.40
N TYR A 115 -27.65 1.99 1.52
CA TYR A 115 -26.31 1.45 1.63
C TYR A 115 -26.36 -0.07 1.82
N LEU A 116 -25.38 -0.75 1.20
CA LEU A 116 -25.28 -2.19 1.15
C LEU A 116 -23.87 -2.61 1.58
N LYS A 117 -23.76 -3.73 2.31
CA LYS A 117 -22.49 -4.34 2.74
C LYS A 117 -21.57 -3.41 3.55
N SER A 118 -22.09 -2.84 4.64
CA SER A 118 -21.41 -1.77 5.40
C SER A 118 -20.60 -2.24 6.64
N MET A 119 -19.29 -2.46 6.55
CA MET A 119 -18.43 -2.83 7.71
C MET A 119 -17.97 -1.63 8.58
N GLY A 120 -18.70 -0.51 8.55
CA GLY A 120 -18.28 0.78 9.13
C GLY A 120 -18.07 1.85 8.06
N GLN A 121 -17.94 3.11 8.46
CA GLN A 121 -18.04 4.28 7.57
C GLN A 121 -16.90 4.51 6.53
N PRO A 122 -15.87 3.67 6.34
CA PRO A 122 -15.07 3.74 5.12
C PRO A 122 -15.37 2.61 4.11
N THR A 123 -16.21 1.61 4.43
CA THR A 123 -16.41 0.42 3.58
C THR A 123 -17.89 0.03 3.37
N ARG A 124 -18.57 0.62 2.37
CA ARG A 124 -19.93 0.28 1.91
C ARG A 124 -20.19 0.68 0.45
N TYR A 125 -21.19 0.04 -0.17
CA TYR A 125 -21.86 0.64 -1.34
C TYR A 125 -22.88 1.66 -0.85
N GLU A 126 -22.94 2.83 -1.50
CA GLU A 126 -24.00 3.82 -1.31
C GLU A 126 -24.66 4.10 -2.64
N PHE A 127 -25.94 3.76 -2.71
CA PHE A 127 -26.84 4.16 -3.77
C PHE A 127 -27.56 5.44 -3.37
N PHE A 128 -27.56 6.48 -4.19
CA PHE A 128 -28.31 7.71 -3.90
C PHE A 128 -28.71 8.48 -5.15
N PHE A 129 -29.74 9.33 -4.98
CA PHE A 129 -30.18 10.25 -6.03
C PHE A 129 -29.45 11.59 -5.94
N GLU A 130 -28.97 12.11 -7.06
CA GLU A 130 -28.58 13.51 -7.18
C GLU A 130 -29.74 14.30 -7.77
N SER A 131 -30.10 15.39 -7.10
CA SER A 131 -31.28 16.18 -7.40
C SER A 131 -30.93 17.61 -7.84
N ALA A 132 -29.64 17.97 -7.90
CA ALA A 132 -29.20 19.27 -8.39
C ALA A 132 -29.70 19.54 -9.82
N PRO A 133 -30.18 20.77 -10.12
CA PRO A 133 -30.88 21.04 -11.36
C PRO A 133 -29.90 20.98 -12.54
N GLY A 134 -30.17 20.12 -13.51
CA GLY A 134 -29.29 19.82 -14.64
C GLY A 134 -28.20 18.78 -14.36
N GLN A 135 -28.21 18.15 -13.18
CA GLN A 135 -27.31 17.04 -12.78
C GLN A 135 -28.10 15.85 -12.22
N GLU A 136 -29.41 15.82 -12.46
CA GLU A 136 -30.32 14.78 -11.97
C GLU A 136 -29.81 13.41 -12.40
N SER A 137 -29.46 12.58 -11.43
CA SER A 137 -28.84 11.28 -11.71
C SER A 137 -29.04 10.31 -10.56
N VAL A 138 -28.90 9.04 -10.90
CA VAL A 138 -28.77 7.95 -9.95
C VAL A 138 -27.30 7.62 -9.83
N ASN A 139 -26.79 7.55 -8.60
CA ASN A 139 -25.37 7.40 -8.33
C ASN A 139 -25.11 6.20 -7.43
N LEU A 140 -24.07 5.44 -7.76
CA LEU A 140 -23.48 4.42 -6.92
C LEU A 140 -22.10 4.90 -6.48
N LYS A 141 -21.86 4.88 -5.19
CA LYS A 141 -20.60 5.16 -4.51
C LYS A 141 -20.08 3.88 -3.87
N LYS A 142 -18.76 3.79 -3.78
CA LYS A 142 -18.06 2.76 -3.00
C LYS A 142 -16.87 3.42 -2.33
N ASN A 143 -16.99 3.72 -1.03
CA ASN A 143 -15.90 4.21 -0.18
C ASN A 143 -15.23 5.51 -0.69
N LEU A 144 -14.04 5.80 -0.17
CA LEU A 144 -13.12 6.91 -0.49
C LEU A 144 -12.83 7.14 -2.00
N LEU A 145 -13.31 6.28 -2.90
CA LEU A 145 -13.19 6.44 -4.35
C LEU A 145 -14.20 7.43 -4.95
N GLY A 146 -15.22 7.86 -4.18
CA GLY A 146 -16.29 8.71 -4.69
C GLY A 146 -17.30 7.93 -5.55
N THR A 147 -18.07 8.63 -6.38
CA THR A 147 -19.09 8.00 -7.24
C THR A 147 -18.43 7.09 -8.27
N VAL A 148 -18.64 5.78 -8.16
CA VAL A 148 -18.06 4.75 -9.03
C VAL A 148 -18.91 4.49 -10.27
N ALA A 149 -20.21 4.80 -10.21
CA ALA A 149 -21.08 4.79 -11.37
C ALA A 149 -22.18 5.86 -11.21
N SER A 150 -22.60 6.46 -12.33
CA SER A 150 -23.66 7.47 -12.36
C SER A 150 -24.47 7.32 -13.65
N SER A 151 -25.78 7.49 -13.55
CA SER A 151 -26.68 7.46 -14.70
C SER A 151 -27.62 8.66 -14.67
N PRO A 152 -27.61 9.54 -15.68
CA PRO A 152 -28.46 10.72 -15.71
C PRO A 152 -29.94 10.34 -15.86
N LEU A 153 -30.80 11.03 -15.12
CA LEU A 153 -32.24 10.92 -15.24
C LEU A 153 -32.77 12.09 -16.07
N ASN A 154 -33.61 11.81 -17.07
CA ASN A 154 -34.14 12.83 -17.99
C ASN A 154 -35.01 13.90 -17.30
N PHE A 155 -35.58 13.60 -16.14
CA PHE A 155 -36.25 14.54 -15.23
C PHE A 155 -36.58 13.83 -13.91
N LEU A 156 -36.35 14.46 -12.75
CA LEU A 156 -36.91 14.08 -11.45
C LEU A 156 -38.07 15.05 -11.14
N PRO A 157 -39.35 14.69 -11.38
CA PRO A 157 -40.47 15.62 -11.17
C PRO A 157 -40.81 15.77 -9.67
N ASP A 158 -40.39 16.85 -8.99
CA ASP A 158 -40.88 17.31 -7.65
C ASP A 158 -41.43 16.20 -6.71
N THR A 159 -40.68 15.11 -6.48
CA THR A 159 -41.26 13.74 -6.35
C THR A 159 -42.04 13.42 -5.07
N ASP A 160 -43.25 13.96 -4.93
CA ASP A 160 -44.29 13.40 -4.05
C ASP A 160 -45.00 12.17 -4.71
N GLN A 161 -44.24 11.33 -5.41
CA GLN A 161 -44.71 10.19 -6.19
C GLN A 161 -43.90 8.94 -5.86
N TRP A 162 -44.52 7.77 -5.93
CA TRP A 162 -43.85 6.50 -5.70
C TRP A 162 -43.04 6.07 -6.93
N VAL A 163 -41.82 5.59 -6.70
CA VAL A 163 -40.93 5.00 -7.71
C VAL A 163 -40.53 3.60 -7.26
N TYR A 164 -40.18 2.73 -8.20
CA TYR A 164 -39.65 1.40 -7.92
C TYR A 164 -38.13 1.39 -8.07
N LEU A 165 -37.46 0.70 -7.14
CA LEU A 165 -36.02 0.50 -7.11
C LEU A 165 -35.68 -0.98 -6.91
N LYS A 166 -34.70 -1.46 -7.69
CA LYS A 166 -34.04 -2.75 -7.47
C LYS A 166 -32.53 -2.53 -7.44
N LEU A 167 -31.88 -3.08 -6.42
CA LEU A 167 -30.43 -3.15 -6.29
C LEU A 167 -30.06 -4.63 -6.28
N ASP A 168 -29.37 -5.09 -7.31
CA ASP A 168 -28.96 -6.48 -7.44
C ASP A 168 -27.45 -6.62 -7.33
N ILE A 169 -26.99 -7.40 -6.36
CA ILE A 169 -25.59 -7.76 -6.15
C ILE A 169 -25.41 -9.24 -6.44
N THR A 170 -24.75 -9.55 -7.55
CA THR A 170 -24.49 -10.93 -7.99
C THR A 170 -23.02 -11.05 -8.40
N GLY A 171 -22.27 -11.92 -7.72
CA GLY A 171 -20.82 -11.99 -7.83
C GLY A 171 -20.15 -10.63 -7.60
N ASP A 172 -19.49 -10.12 -8.63
CA ASP A 172 -18.81 -8.82 -8.68
C ASP A 172 -19.68 -7.69 -9.25
N THR A 173 -20.92 -7.98 -9.63
CA THR A 173 -21.79 -7.02 -10.31
C THR A 173 -22.77 -6.36 -9.35
N VAL A 174 -22.82 -5.04 -9.37
CA VAL A 174 -23.88 -4.23 -8.73
C VAL A 174 -24.74 -3.58 -9.81
N SER A 175 -26.00 -3.99 -9.93
CA SER A 175 -26.97 -3.44 -10.88
C SER A 175 -28.09 -2.69 -10.17
N VAL A 176 -28.49 -1.56 -10.73
CA VAL A 176 -29.57 -0.70 -10.21
C VAL A 176 -30.62 -0.51 -11.28
N TYR A 177 -31.88 -0.73 -10.91
CA TYR A 177 -33.04 -0.52 -11.75
C TYR A 177 -33.93 0.57 -11.14
N TYR A 178 -34.56 1.38 -12.00
CA TYR A 178 -35.41 2.50 -11.60
C TYR A 178 -36.66 2.54 -12.48
N ASN A 179 -37.85 2.37 -11.88
CA ASN A 179 -39.16 2.28 -12.56
C ASN A 179 -39.26 1.25 -13.71
N ASP A 180 -38.30 0.32 -13.79
CA ASP A 180 -38.24 -0.81 -14.70
C ASP A 180 -37.72 -2.01 -13.89
N THR A 181 -38.32 -3.18 -14.02
CA THR A 181 -37.91 -4.39 -13.28
C THR A 181 -36.94 -5.27 -14.06
N THR A 182 -36.66 -4.92 -15.33
CA THR A 182 -35.97 -5.79 -16.29
C THR A 182 -34.68 -5.19 -16.83
N THR A 183 -34.58 -3.86 -16.94
CA THR A 183 -33.41 -3.18 -17.50
C THR A 183 -32.75 -2.27 -16.46
N PRO A 184 -31.46 -2.49 -16.11
CA PRO A 184 -30.80 -1.64 -15.13
C PRO A 184 -30.52 -0.26 -15.74
N VAL A 185 -30.76 0.78 -14.96
CA VAL A 185 -30.37 2.16 -15.29
C VAL A 185 -28.89 2.41 -15.02
N LEU A 186 -28.27 1.59 -14.17
CA LEU A 186 -26.85 1.66 -13.81
C LEU A 186 -26.36 0.25 -13.49
N THR A 187 -25.22 -0.16 -14.05
CA THR A 187 -24.52 -1.39 -13.67
C THR A 187 -23.05 -1.05 -13.44
N TYR A 188 -22.50 -1.57 -12.36
CA TYR A 188 -21.12 -1.40 -11.96
C TYR A 188 -20.51 -2.78 -11.73
N GLN A 189 -19.43 -3.07 -12.44
CA GLN A 189 -18.60 -4.25 -12.19
C GLN A 189 -17.53 -3.86 -11.18
N ASP A 190 -17.61 -4.43 -9.99
CA ASP A 190 -16.71 -4.11 -8.90
C ASP A 190 -15.49 -5.03 -8.92
N PRO A 191 -14.28 -4.53 -9.24
CA PRO A 191 -13.07 -5.35 -9.26
C PRO A 191 -12.65 -5.86 -7.87
N SER A 192 -13.27 -5.37 -6.79
CA SER A 192 -13.03 -5.84 -5.42
C SER A 192 -14.35 -5.86 -4.65
N PRO A 193 -15.26 -6.82 -4.91
CA PRO A 193 -16.58 -6.81 -4.31
C PRO A 193 -16.48 -6.81 -2.79
N LEU A 194 -17.27 -5.97 -2.12
CA LEU A 194 -17.35 -6.02 -0.66
C LEU A 194 -17.92 -7.39 -0.28
N ASP A 195 -17.37 -8.03 0.75
CA ASP A 195 -17.75 -9.40 1.13
C ASP A 195 -19.20 -9.45 1.62
N SER A 196 -19.47 -8.90 2.80
CA SER A 196 -20.80 -8.80 3.41
C SER A 196 -20.85 -7.60 4.36
N GLY A 197 -22.04 -7.24 4.81
CA GLY A 197 -22.25 -6.20 5.82
C GLY A 197 -23.68 -5.68 5.82
N PRO A 198 -24.04 -4.81 6.78
CA PRO A 198 -25.40 -4.32 6.96
C PRO A 198 -26.00 -3.66 5.73
N LEU A 199 -27.32 -3.75 5.67
CA LEU A 199 -28.21 -3.17 4.66
C LEU A 199 -29.05 -2.09 5.35
N GLY A 200 -29.20 -0.94 4.71
CA GLY A 200 -30.06 0.10 5.24
C GLY A 200 -30.28 1.27 4.29
N PHE A 201 -31.06 2.24 4.76
CA PHE A 201 -31.58 3.37 4.00
C PHE A 201 -31.18 4.67 4.66
N PHE A 202 -31.08 5.75 3.91
CA PHE A 202 -30.79 7.05 4.48
C PHE A 202 -31.60 8.19 3.87
N LEU A 203 -32.05 9.10 4.73
CA LEU A 203 -32.93 10.21 4.36
C LEU A 203 -32.25 11.24 3.46
N GLY A 204 -30.94 11.47 3.65
CA GLY A 204 -30.11 12.29 2.78
C GLY A 204 -30.72 13.64 2.40
N GLY A 205 -30.74 14.60 3.32
CA GLY A 205 -31.22 15.98 3.07
C GLY A 205 -32.70 16.15 2.67
N CYS A 206 -33.41 15.06 2.37
CA CYS A 206 -34.84 15.10 2.08
C CYS A 206 -35.65 15.47 3.31
N LYS A 207 -36.79 16.12 3.07
CA LYS A 207 -37.78 16.35 4.14
C LYS A 207 -38.45 15.06 4.61
N TYR A 208 -38.63 14.11 3.70
CA TYR A 208 -39.11 12.76 3.99
C TYR A 208 -38.61 11.80 2.91
N TYR A 209 -38.43 10.54 3.31
CA TYR A 209 -38.14 9.41 2.44
C TYR A 209 -38.90 8.19 2.98
N TYR A 210 -39.83 7.69 2.19
CA TYR A 210 -40.69 6.55 2.52
C TYR A 210 -40.31 5.35 1.67
N ILE A 211 -40.36 4.16 2.26
CA ILE A 211 -40.17 2.89 1.57
C ILE A 211 -41.37 1.96 1.82
N ASP A 212 -41.71 1.17 0.82
CA ASP A 212 -42.84 0.24 0.85
C ASP A 212 -42.55 -0.99 -0.02
N ASN A 213 -43.24 -2.11 0.24
CA ASN A 213 -43.07 -3.41 -0.42
C ASN A 213 -41.61 -3.87 -0.54
N LEU A 214 -40.84 -3.90 0.56
CA LEU A 214 -39.45 -4.36 0.55
C LEU A 214 -39.37 -5.89 0.38
N LEU A 215 -38.57 -6.32 -0.58
CA LEU A 215 -38.24 -7.72 -0.85
C LEU A 215 -36.73 -7.89 -0.98
N ILE A 216 -36.17 -8.83 -0.23
CA ILE A 216 -34.77 -9.27 -0.33
C ILE A 216 -34.74 -10.73 -0.77
N THR A 217 -33.96 -11.03 -1.80
CA THR A 217 -33.83 -12.39 -2.33
C THR A 217 -32.37 -12.79 -2.52
N THR A 218 -32.07 -14.08 -2.39
CA THR A 218 -30.74 -14.67 -2.59
C THR A 218 -30.75 -15.73 -3.70
N PRO A 219 -29.62 -16.01 -4.38
CA PRO A 219 -29.54 -17.05 -5.42
C PRO A 219 -29.78 -18.48 -4.92
N GLU A 220 -29.37 -18.79 -3.68
CA GLU A 220 -29.60 -20.09 -3.02
C GLU A 220 -30.09 -19.88 -1.57
N PRO A 221 -30.71 -20.89 -0.91
CA PRO A 221 -31.07 -20.83 0.50
C PRO A 221 -29.83 -20.56 1.36
N PHE A 222 -29.86 -19.48 2.14
CA PHE A 222 -28.76 -19.11 3.01
C PHE A 222 -28.61 -20.11 4.18
N GLU A 223 -27.50 -20.85 4.23
CA GLU A 223 -27.09 -21.72 5.33
C GLU A 223 -25.85 -21.11 6.01
N PRO A 224 -25.95 -20.53 7.23
CA PRO A 224 -24.82 -19.90 7.89
C PRO A 224 -23.73 -20.92 8.27
N GLU A 225 -22.47 -20.57 8.01
CA GLU A 225 -21.33 -21.33 8.48
C GLU A 225 -21.23 -21.20 10.02
N VAL A 226 -21.43 -22.31 10.72
CA VAL A 226 -21.40 -22.35 12.19
C VAL A 226 -19.96 -22.23 12.67
N ILE A 227 -19.55 -21.02 13.03
CA ILE A 227 -18.38 -20.81 13.89
C ILE A 227 -18.72 -21.45 15.24
N PRO A 228 -18.01 -22.50 15.69
CA PRO A 228 -18.32 -23.07 16.98
C PRO A 228 -17.99 -22.02 18.06
N PRO A 229 -18.84 -21.84 19.08
CA PRO A 229 -18.43 -21.08 20.25
C PRO A 229 -17.20 -21.77 20.83
N HIS A 230 -16.12 -21.01 21.09
CA HIS A 230 -15.14 -21.42 22.07
C HIS A 230 -15.85 -21.53 23.42
N THR A 231 -16.42 -22.71 23.65
CA THR A 231 -16.86 -23.17 24.94
C THR A 231 -15.60 -23.46 25.72
N ASP A 232 -15.15 -22.49 26.51
CA ASP A 232 -14.35 -22.85 27.66
C ASP A 232 -15.27 -23.65 28.60
N ASN A 233 -15.21 -24.96 28.45
CA ASN A 233 -15.77 -25.90 29.39
C ASN A 233 -14.95 -25.81 30.69
N GLN A 234 -15.29 -24.84 31.53
CA GLN A 234 -15.18 -25.01 32.97
C GLN A 234 -16.13 -24.06 33.70
N SER A 235 -17.08 -24.67 34.38
CA SER A 235 -18.09 -24.08 35.24
C SER A 235 -17.47 -23.25 36.38
N GLY A 236 -17.18 -21.99 36.07
CA GLY A 236 -16.93 -20.90 37.01
C GLY A 236 -18.01 -19.83 36.86
N GLY A 237 -18.44 -19.20 37.96
CA GLY A 237 -19.45 -18.14 37.89
C GLY A 237 -18.94 -16.93 37.12
N ILE A 238 -19.76 -16.39 36.21
CA ILE A 238 -19.53 -15.07 35.62
C ILE A 238 -19.79 -14.01 36.70
N TYR A 239 -18.80 -13.16 36.95
CA TYR A 239 -18.89 -12.10 37.97
C TYR A 239 -19.47 -10.80 37.41
N MET A 240 -19.19 -10.53 36.14
CA MET A 240 -19.62 -9.37 35.36
C MET A 240 -19.74 -9.76 33.89
N ASP A 241 -20.84 -9.37 33.25
CA ASP A 241 -21.04 -9.47 31.81
C ASP A 241 -21.84 -8.23 31.42
N LEU A 242 -21.16 -7.23 30.88
CA LEU A 242 -21.77 -5.97 30.49
C LEU A 242 -21.56 -5.79 29.00
N ASN A 243 -22.68 -5.85 28.30
CA ASN A 243 -22.88 -5.18 27.05
C ASN A 243 -23.83 -4.01 27.32
N PHE A 244 -23.43 -2.79 26.96
CA PHE A 244 -24.12 -1.57 27.38
C PHE A 244 -25.45 -1.32 26.66
N GLU A 245 -25.88 -2.23 25.76
CA GLU A 245 -27.19 -2.30 25.09
C GLU A 245 -28.42 -2.02 26.00
N ASN A 246 -28.35 -2.37 27.29
CA ASN A 246 -29.47 -2.20 28.22
C ASN A 246 -29.35 -1.01 29.18
N ASN A 247 -28.42 -0.07 28.94
CA ASN A 247 -28.17 1.10 29.80
C ASN A 247 -27.86 0.75 31.28
N ASN A 248 -27.41 -0.47 31.55
CA ASN A 248 -27.21 -0.98 32.89
C ASN A 248 -25.80 -0.68 33.41
N MET A 249 -25.62 0.48 34.05
CA MET A 249 -24.34 0.92 34.63
C MET A 249 -24.07 0.37 36.05
N ALA A 250 -24.92 -0.55 36.55
CA ALA A 250 -24.98 -0.91 37.96
C ALA A 250 -23.67 -1.28 38.67
N PRO A 251 -22.61 -1.81 38.02
CA PRO A 251 -21.37 -2.10 38.74
C PRO A 251 -20.35 -0.96 38.77
N PHE A 252 -20.36 -0.02 37.81
CA PHE A 252 -19.34 1.05 37.72
C PHE A 252 -19.82 2.33 38.40
N ILE A 253 -19.04 2.80 39.37
CA ILE A 253 -19.28 4.05 40.10
C ILE A 253 -18.06 4.95 40.03
N ASP A 254 -18.28 6.25 39.90
CA ASP A 254 -17.22 7.26 40.05
C ASP A 254 -16.88 7.49 41.54
N GLU A 255 -15.85 8.30 41.80
CA GLU A 255 -15.38 8.66 43.15
C GLU A 255 -16.41 9.41 44.02
N ASN A 256 -17.45 9.98 43.41
CA ASN A 256 -18.53 10.72 44.06
C ASN A 256 -19.85 9.92 44.12
N GLY A 257 -19.86 8.66 43.65
CA GLY A 257 -21.06 7.82 43.56
C GLY A 257 -22.00 8.18 42.41
N GLY A 258 -21.56 9.01 41.46
CA GLY A 258 -22.21 9.25 40.17
C GLY A 258 -21.83 8.19 39.14
N ALA A 259 -22.61 8.09 38.07
CA ALA A 259 -22.31 7.21 36.94
C ALA A 259 -21.75 8.03 35.76
N SER A 260 -20.82 7.46 35.00
CA SER A 260 -20.42 7.94 33.67
C SER A 260 -21.60 7.92 32.69
N THR A 261 -21.44 8.48 31.48
CA THR A 261 -22.48 8.44 30.46
C THR A 261 -22.24 7.28 29.50
N ILE A 262 -23.31 6.61 29.05
CA ILE A 262 -23.23 5.68 27.91
C ILE A 262 -23.43 6.50 26.65
N GLU A 263 -22.59 6.28 25.64
CA GLU A 263 -22.73 6.90 24.32
C GLU A 263 -22.46 5.88 23.22
N GLU A 264 -23.09 6.09 22.07
CA GLU A 264 -22.88 5.26 20.88
C GLU A 264 -21.55 5.63 20.22
N TYR A 265 -20.77 4.61 19.89
CA TYR A 265 -19.51 4.73 19.17
C TYR A 265 -19.30 3.54 18.25
N ASP A 266 -19.09 3.82 16.97
CA ASP A 266 -18.89 2.82 15.93
C ASP A 266 -19.99 1.73 15.89
N GLY A 267 -21.24 2.15 16.08
CA GLY A 267 -22.41 1.26 16.08
C GLY A 267 -22.61 0.44 17.37
N ASN A 268 -21.76 0.61 18.39
CA ASN A 268 -21.87 -0.08 19.68
C ASN A 268 -22.06 0.92 20.83
N LEU A 269 -22.73 0.52 21.91
CA LEU A 269 -22.84 1.34 23.11
C LEU A 269 -21.59 1.17 23.98
N ALA A 270 -20.91 2.27 24.29
CA ALA A 270 -19.73 2.24 25.14
C ALA A 270 -19.89 3.14 26.38
N LEU A 271 -19.23 2.76 27.47
CA LEU A 271 -19.12 3.58 28.66
C LEU A 271 -18.15 4.74 28.39
N SER A 272 -18.66 5.97 28.35
CA SER A 272 -17.87 7.19 28.23
C SER A 272 -17.29 7.60 29.57
N VAL A 273 -16.00 7.34 29.75
CA VAL A 273 -15.30 7.58 30.99
C VAL A 273 -14.79 9.03 30.99
N GLY A 274 -15.35 9.87 31.88
CA GLY A 274 -14.92 11.27 32.07
C GLY A 274 -13.85 11.47 33.16
N GLN A 275 -13.82 10.58 34.17
CA GLN A 275 -12.90 10.54 35.31
C GLN A 275 -12.60 9.08 35.69
N THR A 276 -12.21 8.76 36.93
CA THR A 276 -12.05 7.37 37.38
C THR A 276 -13.41 6.73 37.67
N VAL A 277 -13.67 5.58 37.08
CA VAL A 277 -14.80 4.69 37.41
C VAL A 277 -14.28 3.34 37.86
N THR A 278 -14.94 2.73 38.83
CA THR A 278 -14.54 1.44 39.39
C THR A 278 -15.74 0.51 39.47
N ALA A 279 -15.60 -0.70 38.94
CA ALA A 279 -16.47 -1.81 39.25
C ALA A 279 -16.32 -2.10 40.76
N GLY A 280 -17.32 -1.74 41.58
CA GLY A 280 -17.21 -1.57 43.04
C GLY A 280 -16.52 -2.70 43.83
N ASP A 281 -16.29 -2.51 45.14
CA ASP A 281 -15.49 -3.40 46.01
C ASP A 281 -15.93 -4.88 45.93
N ARG A 282 -15.25 -5.65 45.06
CA ARG A 282 -15.59 -7.03 44.72
C ARG A 282 -14.39 -7.93 45.03
N SER A 283 -14.61 -8.95 45.84
CA SER A 283 -13.59 -9.94 46.23
C SER A 283 -13.37 -11.00 45.15
N TRP A 284 -13.11 -10.59 43.91
CA TRP A 284 -12.85 -11.50 42.79
C TRP A 284 -11.42 -12.03 42.85
N THR A 285 -11.25 -13.35 42.69
CA THR A 285 -9.94 -14.04 42.71
C THR A 285 -9.90 -15.01 41.55
N ASN A 286 -8.71 -15.29 41.02
CA ASN A 286 -8.53 -16.20 39.88
C ASN A 286 -9.48 -15.82 38.72
N CYS A 287 -9.24 -14.68 38.10
CA CYS A 287 -10.18 -14.07 37.16
C CYS A 287 -9.57 -13.84 35.78
N SER A 288 -10.44 -13.88 34.77
CA SER A 288 -10.19 -13.33 33.44
C SER A 288 -10.98 -12.01 33.32
N TYR A 289 -10.28 -10.91 33.05
CA TYR A 289 -10.86 -9.59 32.78
C TYR A 289 -10.78 -9.34 31.27
N GLN A 290 -11.92 -9.25 30.59
CA GLN A 290 -12.01 -8.97 29.16
C GLN A 290 -12.75 -7.66 28.95
N PHE A 291 -12.27 -6.83 28.04
CA PHE A 291 -12.89 -5.55 27.70
C PHE A 291 -12.27 -4.97 26.45
N ASP A 292 -13.04 -4.15 25.76
CA ASP A 292 -12.60 -3.33 24.65
C ASP A 292 -12.48 -1.89 25.12
N PHE A 293 -11.48 -1.16 24.64
CA PHE A 293 -11.43 0.27 24.91
C PHE A 293 -10.84 1.09 23.76
N THR A 294 -11.27 2.35 23.70
CA THR A 294 -10.89 3.33 22.67
C THR A 294 -10.55 4.66 23.33
N LEU A 295 -9.46 5.31 22.90
CA LEU A 295 -9.12 6.68 23.30
C LEU A 295 -9.42 7.64 22.17
N LEU A 296 -10.39 8.54 22.39
CA LEU A 296 -10.83 9.50 21.39
C LEU A 296 -10.00 10.79 21.41
N ASN A 297 -9.60 11.24 20.22
CA ASN A 297 -8.90 12.50 19.98
C ASN A 297 -7.72 12.70 20.94
N ARG A 298 -6.94 11.64 21.12
CA ARG A 298 -5.79 11.62 22.03
C ARG A 298 -4.69 12.55 21.51
N THR A 299 -4.26 13.46 22.36
CA THR A 299 -3.04 14.25 22.17
C THR A 299 -1.85 13.46 22.70
N LEU A 300 -0.78 13.32 21.91
CA LEU A 300 0.45 12.70 22.38
C LEU A 300 1.16 13.64 23.35
N THR A 301 1.23 13.27 24.64
CA THR A 301 1.83 14.09 25.70
C THR A 301 2.98 13.36 26.39
N PRO A 302 4.03 14.05 26.87
CA PRO A 302 5.16 13.44 27.60
C PRO A 302 4.81 12.77 28.95
N ASP A 303 3.54 12.72 29.35
CA ASP A 303 3.11 12.18 30.64
C ASP A 303 2.48 10.79 30.45
N SER A 304 2.88 9.85 31.30
CA SER A 304 2.33 8.51 31.31
C SER A 304 0.99 8.54 32.01
N PHE A 305 0.08 7.66 31.61
CA PHE A 305 -1.22 7.59 32.22
C PHE A 305 -1.57 6.17 32.61
N VAL A 306 -2.33 6.04 33.70
CA VAL A 306 -2.83 4.76 34.19
C VAL A 306 -4.33 4.70 33.93
N PRO A 307 -4.77 4.25 32.75
CA PRO A 307 -6.18 4.19 32.45
C PRO A 307 -6.82 2.92 32.98
N ILE A 308 -6.07 1.88 33.36
CA ILE A 308 -6.64 0.59 33.76
C ILE A 308 -5.98 0.08 35.04
N LYS A 309 -6.80 -0.24 36.05
CA LYS A 309 -6.39 -1.02 37.23
C LYS A 309 -7.22 -2.29 37.32
N PHE A 310 -6.60 -3.40 37.67
CA PHE A 310 -7.25 -4.71 37.80
C PHE A 310 -6.83 -5.40 39.10
N ALA A 311 -7.67 -6.34 39.54
CA ALA A 311 -7.59 -6.90 40.89
C ALA A 311 -7.48 -5.81 41.98
N VAL A 312 -8.31 -4.76 41.85
CA VAL A 312 -8.34 -3.60 42.75
C VAL A 312 -8.97 -4.00 44.08
N LYS A 313 -8.14 -4.30 45.08
CA LYS A 313 -8.60 -4.66 46.42
C LYS A 313 -9.01 -3.43 47.22
N ASP A 314 -8.20 -2.38 47.12
CA ASP A 314 -8.43 -1.08 47.74
C ASP A 314 -7.54 -0.03 47.04
N ASP A 315 -7.58 1.22 47.51
CA ASP A 315 -6.81 2.34 46.97
C ASP A 315 -5.28 2.18 47.11
N LYS A 316 -4.82 1.16 47.85
CA LYS A 316 -3.42 0.90 48.19
C LYS A 316 -2.93 -0.46 47.71
N ASN A 317 -3.80 -1.30 47.14
CA ASN A 317 -3.48 -2.66 46.74
C ASN A 317 -4.18 -2.99 45.40
N TYR A 318 -3.44 -2.93 44.30
CA TYR A 318 -3.95 -3.18 42.94
C TYR A 318 -2.80 -3.50 41.97
N TYR A 319 -3.14 -4.02 40.80
CA TYR A 319 -2.27 -3.95 39.63
C TYR A 319 -2.77 -2.86 38.69
N SER A 320 -1.85 -2.29 37.92
CA SER A 320 -2.18 -1.24 36.96
C SER A 320 -1.42 -1.40 35.66
N LEU A 321 -2.13 -1.13 34.56
CA LEU A 321 -1.54 -0.93 33.25
C LEU A 321 -1.30 0.57 33.08
N LEU A 322 -0.03 0.96 33.03
CA LEU A 322 0.44 2.29 32.71
C LEU A 322 0.80 2.32 31.24
N PHE A 323 0.22 3.23 30.48
CA PHE A 323 0.55 3.41 29.07
C PHE A 323 1.61 4.49 28.99
N SER A 324 2.69 4.20 28.28
CA SER A 324 3.78 5.16 28.09
C SER A 324 3.30 6.38 27.31
N ASN A 325 4.07 7.47 27.41
CA ASN A 325 3.85 8.85 26.91
C ASN A 325 3.50 9.01 25.40
N ILE A 326 3.35 7.90 24.71
CA ILE A 326 3.21 7.75 23.26
C ILE A 326 2.27 6.61 22.88
N GLY A 327 1.82 5.81 23.86
CA GLY A 327 1.02 4.62 23.61
C GLY A 327 1.76 3.58 22.79
N ASN A 328 3.09 3.47 22.94
CA ASN A 328 3.97 2.48 22.30
C ASN A 328 4.30 1.30 23.23
N SER A 329 3.95 1.40 24.51
CA SER A 329 4.10 0.32 25.47
C SER A 329 3.09 0.40 26.61
N ILE A 330 2.80 -0.76 27.19
CA ILE A 330 2.11 -0.93 28.47
C ILE A 330 3.11 -1.43 29.49
N ASP A 331 3.28 -0.66 30.55
CA ASP A 331 3.99 -1.03 31.77
C ASP A 331 3.00 -1.56 32.81
N VAL A 332 3.36 -2.65 33.47
CA VAL A 332 2.57 -3.26 34.52
C VAL A 332 3.21 -2.92 35.86
N TYR A 333 2.43 -2.32 36.76
CA TYR A 333 2.84 -2.02 38.12
C TYR A 333 2.00 -2.82 39.12
N GLN A 334 2.66 -3.22 40.21
CA GLN A 334 2.03 -3.74 41.41
C GLN A 334 2.08 -2.67 42.51
N CYS A 335 0.93 -2.34 43.08
CA CYS A 335 0.82 -1.46 44.25
C CYS A 335 0.56 -2.31 45.51
N VAL A 336 1.42 -2.21 46.52
CA VAL A 336 1.27 -2.89 47.82
C VAL A 336 1.32 -1.85 48.93
N ASN A 337 0.25 -1.73 49.73
CA ASN A 337 0.13 -0.73 50.80
C ASN A 337 0.45 0.73 50.34
N GLY A 338 0.16 1.05 49.07
CA GLY A 338 0.40 2.36 48.47
C GLY A 338 1.81 2.55 47.88
N ALA A 339 2.67 1.52 47.89
CA ALA A 339 3.96 1.55 47.22
C ALA A 339 3.87 0.83 45.86
N GLU A 340 4.17 1.54 44.78
CA GLU A 340 4.15 1.01 43.42
C GLU A 340 5.53 0.44 43.02
N THR A 341 5.52 -0.74 42.41
CA THR A 341 6.71 -1.43 41.88
C THR A 341 6.42 -1.87 40.46
N TRP A 342 7.31 -1.54 39.53
CA TRP A 342 7.22 -2.03 38.14
C TRP A 342 7.51 -3.53 38.10
N ILE A 343 6.68 -4.29 37.38
CA ILE A 343 6.79 -5.76 37.31
C ILE A 343 6.87 -6.30 35.87
N GLY A 344 6.64 -5.48 34.84
CA GLY A 344 6.83 -5.90 33.45
C GLY A 344 6.39 -4.86 32.43
N GLN A 345 6.73 -5.07 31.14
CA GLN A 345 6.37 -4.18 30.03
C GLN A 345 6.14 -4.98 28.73
N CYS A 346 5.22 -4.53 27.87
CA CYS A 346 5.02 -5.03 26.51
C CYS A 346 4.82 -3.85 25.55
N GLY A 347 5.35 -3.95 24.33
CA GLY A 347 5.16 -2.92 23.30
C GLY A 347 3.83 -3.09 22.57
N ILE A 348 2.97 -2.05 22.61
CA ILE A 348 1.70 -2.00 21.88
C ILE A 348 1.57 -0.65 21.22
N PHE A 349 1.02 -0.58 20.00
CA PHE A 349 0.60 0.69 19.42
C PHE A 349 -0.89 0.87 19.69
N LEU A 350 -1.23 1.80 20.58
CA LEU A 350 -2.61 2.04 20.98
C LEU A 350 -3.47 2.66 19.87
N GLY A 351 -2.86 3.35 18.90
CA GLY A 351 -3.59 4.16 17.93
C GLY A 351 -4.36 5.33 18.56
N THR A 352 -4.91 6.19 17.72
CA THR A 352 -5.85 7.24 18.12
C THR A 352 -7.19 6.92 17.48
N ASN A 353 -8.28 6.91 18.26
CA ASN A 353 -9.60 6.45 17.81
C ASN A 353 -9.66 4.97 17.41
N GLU A 354 -8.63 4.18 17.73
CA GLU A 354 -8.61 2.74 17.52
C GLU A 354 -9.10 2.01 18.77
N THR A 355 -9.95 1.00 18.57
CA THR A 355 -10.39 0.09 19.61
C THR A 355 -9.35 -1.01 19.82
N LYS A 356 -9.04 -1.33 21.07
CA LYS A 356 -8.14 -2.42 21.45
C LYS A 356 -8.87 -3.41 22.34
N HIS A 357 -8.68 -4.70 22.06
CA HIS A 357 -9.32 -5.82 22.76
C HIS A 357 -8.37 -6.39 23.79
N PHE A 358 -8.76 -6.40 25.07
CA PHE A 358 -7.93 -6.88 26.16
C PHE A 358 -8.51 -8.14 26.78
N ARG A 359 -7.61 -9.06 27.16
CA ARG A 359 -7.88 -10.10 28.16
C ARG A 359 -6.73 -10.13 29.16
N ILE A 360 -7.04 -10.09 30.45
CA ILE A 360 -6.07 -10.19 31.53
C ILE A 360 -6.47 -11.38 32.41
N ASP A 361 -5.63 -12.40 32.48
CA ASP A 361 -5.85 -13.55 33.32
C ASP A 361 -4.95 -13.45 34.55
N THR A 362 -5.54 -13.49 35.74
CA THR A 362 -4.83 -13.52 37.02
C THR A 362 -5.17 -14.82 37.72
N ALA A 363 -4.18 -15.64 38.07
CA ALA A 363 -4.40 -16.83 38.87
C ALA A 363 -3.14 -17.19 39.67
N GLU A 364 -3.33 -17.59 40.92
CA GLU A 364 -2.25 -17.98 41.84
C GLU A 364 -1.13 -16.92 41.91
N ASN A 365 0.03 -17.20 41.32
CA ASN A 365 1.25 -16.39 41.29
C ASN A 365 1.58 -15.88 39.88
N GLN A 366 0.61 -15.83 38.97
CA GLN A 366 0.82 -15.46 37.58
C GLN A 366 -0.22 -14.46 37.06
N ILE A 367 0.24 -13.58 36.17
CA ILE A 367 -0.57 -12.65 35.38
C ILE A 367 -0.24 -12.88 33.91
N ILE A 368 -1.25 -13.09 33.06
CA ILE A 368 -1.12 -13.21 31.61
C ILE A 368 -1.98 -12.13 30.96
N ILE A 369 -1.40 -11.38 30.01
CA ILE A 369 -2.10 -10.31 29.29
C ILE A 369 -2.12 -10.65 27.80
N TYR A 370 -3.30 -10.53 27.20
CA TYR A 370 -3.57 -10.72 25.77
C TYR A 370 -4.13 -9.41 25.22
N ILE A 371 -3.68 -9.03 24.02
CA ILE A 371 -4.14 -7.81 23.37
C ILE A 371 -4.33 -8.03 21.86
N GLY A 372 -5.53 -7.75 21.34
CA GLY A 372 -5.88 -7.82 19.92
C GLY A 372 -5.53 -6.52 19.18
N THR A 373 -4.99 -6.62 17.96
CA THR A 373 -4.47 -5.49 17.15
C THR A 373 -4.72 -5.69 15.65
N LEU A 374 -4.29 -4.76 14.79
CA LEU A 374 -4.51 -4.84 13.33
C LEU A 374 -3.73 -5.98 12.66
N SER A 375 -2.52 -6.29 13.12
CA SER A 375 -1.67 -7.32 12.48
C SER A 375 -1.77 -8.73 13.09
N TYR A 376 -2.62 -8.93 14.11
CA TYR A 376 -2.94 -10.25 14.67
C TYR A 376 -4.46 -10.37 14.87
N PRO A 377 -5.08 -11.49 14.45
CA PRO A 377 -6.53 -11.68 14.55
C PRO A 377 -7.05 -11.50 15.99
N LEU A 378 -8.35 -11.15 16.10
CA LEU A 378 -9.08 -10.89 17.34
C LEU A 378 -9.18 -12.10 18.28
N ASP A 379 -8.70 -13.26 17.88
CA ASP A 379 -8.65 -14.42 18.74
C ASP A 379 -7.56 -14.16 19.80
N LEU A 380 -7.96 -13.75 21.01
CA LEU A 380 -7.10 -13.55 22.18
C LEU A 380 -6.54 -14.89 22.70
N SER A 381 -6.00 -15.71 21.79
CA SER A 381 -5.46 -17.04 21.96
C SER A 381 -3.97 -17.01 22.34
N TRP A 382 -3.29 -15.86 22.15
CA TRP A 382 -1.85 -15.69 22.37
C TRP A 382 -1.51 -14.55 23.32
N PRO A 383 -0.69 -14.78 24.36
CA PRO A 383 -0.37 -13.75 25.33
C PRO A 383 0.62 -12.74 24.75
N SER A 384 0.33 -11.46 24.93
CA SER A 384 1.25 -10.35 24.69
C SER A 384 2.29 -10.22 25.82
N MET A 385 1.98 -10.72 27.02
CA MET A 385 2.87 -10.69 28.19
C MET A 385 2.51 -11.79 29.20
N GLN A 386 3.53 -12.36 29.87
CA GLN A 386 3.36 -13.24 31.02
C GLN A 386 4.28 -12.79 32.17
N LEU A 387 3.74 -12.69 33.39
CA LEU A 387 4.44 -12.22 34.58
C LEU A 387 4.28 -13.20 35.75
N GLU A 388 5.36 -13.39 36.52
CA GLU A 388 5.31 -14.07 37.82
C GLU A 388 5.26 -13.05 38.96
N VAL A 389 4.34 -13.23 39.89
CA VAL A 389 4.12 -12.34 41.05
C VAL A 389 4.05 -13.18 42.33
N LEU A 390 4.42 -12.60 43.48
CA LEU A 390 4.46 -13.36 44.74
C LEU A 390 3.07 -13.88 45.17
N ASP A 391 2.05 -13.03 45.05
CA ASP A 391 0.63 -13.35 45.29
C ASP A 391 -0.21 -12.42 44.42
N THR A 392 -1.32 -12.90 43.87
CA THR A 392 -2.33 -12.07 43.19
C THR A 392 -3.30 -11.44 44.19
N PHE A 393 -3.70 -10.19 43.94
CA PHE A 393 -4.75 -9.53 44.72
C PHE A 393 -6.13 -10.05 44.36
N SER A 394 -7.06 -9.94 45.31
CA SER A 394 -8.49 -10.08 45.05
C SER A 394 -9.09 -8.70 44.83
N GLY A 395 -9.83 -8.44 43.75
CA GLY A 395 -10.36 -7.09 43.57
C GLY A 395 -11.11 -6.79 42.27
N GLY A 396 -11.62 -5.57 42.18
CA GLY A 396 -12.41 -5.05 41.05
C GLY A 396 -11.58 -4.61 39.84
N LEU A 397 -12.25 -3.96 38.89
CA LEU A 397 -11.69 -3.40 37.66
C LEU A 397 -11.97 -1.89 37.65
N SER A 398 -10.99 -1.06 37.32
CA SER A 398 -11.12 0.39 37.30
C SER A 398 -10.57 0.97 36.02
N PHE A 399 -11.28 1.97 35.50
CA PHE A 399 -10.94 2.72 34.29
C PHE A 399 -10.78 4.19 34.63
N THR A 400 -9.72 4.84 34.17
CA THR A 400 -9.47 6.27 34.38
C THR A 400 -9.20 6.97 33.06
N ARG A 401 -10.01 7.98 32.72
CA ARG A 401 -9.73 8.78 31.52
C ARG A 401 -8.41 9.53 31.68
N PRO A 402 -7.45 9.37 30.76
CA PRO A 402 -6.25 10.20 30.79
C PRO A 402 -6.58 11.63 30.39
N ALA A 403 -5.87 12.61 30.98
CA ALA A 403 -6.01 14.01 30.58
C ALA A 403 -5.65 14.24 29.10
N ALA A 404 -4.79 13.37 28.55
CA ALA A 404 -4.34 13.37 27.17
C ALA A 404 -5.41 12.96 26.14
N ALA A 405 -6.50 12.30 26.54
CA ALA A 405 -7.59 11.92 25.63
C ALA A 405 -8.84 12.75 25.92
N GLU A 406 -9.56 13.16 24.87
CA GLU A 406 -10.83 13.87 25.04
C GLU A 406 -11.84 12.99 25.77
N LYS A 407 -11.93 11.72 25.33
CA LYS A 407 -12.78 10.69 25.95
C LYS A 407 -12.08 9.34 25.95
N MET A 408 -12.52 8.48 26.85
CA MET A 408 -12.18 7.07 26.83
C MET A 408 -13.49 6.28 26.81
N LEU A 409 -13.61 5.39 25.83
CA LEU A 409 -14.74 4.51 25.65
C LEU A 409 -14.34 3.11 26.07
N VAL A 410 -15.23 2.43 26.79
CA VAL A 410 -15.03 1.04 27.22
C VAL A 410 -16.27 0.22 26.90
N ASP A 411 -16.10 -0.93 26.26
CA ASP A 411 -17.18 -1.83 25.86
C ASP A 411 -16.80 -3.31 26.12
N ASN A 412 -17.73 -4.25 25.89
CA ASN A 412 -17.54 -5.70 25.98
C ASN A 412 -16.90 -6.16 27.30
N VAL A 413 -17.29 -5.55 28.42
CA VAL A 413 -16.68 -5.81 29.72
C VAL A 413 -17.18 -7.11 30.31
N LYS A 414 -16.31 -8.11 30.39
CA LYS A 414 -16.59 -9.40 31.00
C LYS A 414 -15.55 -9.75 32.05
N VAL A 415 -16.02 -10.16 33.23
CA VAL A 415 -15.17 -10.70 34.29
C VAL A 415 -15.69 -12.07 34.70
N SER A 416 -14.86 -13.09 34.54
CA SER A 416 -15.20 -14.48 34.84
C SER A 416 -14.17 -15.12 35.76
N ASN A 417 -14.61 -16.12 36.53
CA ASN A 417 -13.71 -16.97 37.30
C ASN A 417 -13.01 -17.98 36.38
N ILE A 418 -11.70 -18.19 36.56
CA ILE A 418 -10.92 -19.22 35.89
C ILE A 418 -10.38 -20.24 36.89
N GLN A 419 -10.44 -21.53 36.55
CA GLN A 419 -9.95 -22.60 37.42
C GLN A 419 -8.43 -22.82 37.30
N LYS A 420 -7.87 -22.57 36.12
CA LYS A 420 -6.44 -22.67 35.80
C LYS A 420 -6.14 -21.74 34.63
N LEU A 421 -4.89 -21.29 34.52
CA LEU A 421 -4.39 -20.65 33.31
C LEU A 421 -4.38 -21.65 32.14
N GLY A 422 -4.68 -21.17 30.94
CA GLY A 422 -4.64 -21.98 29.72
C GLY A 422 -3.23 -22.53 29.43
N GLU A 423 -3.15 -23.60 28.63
CA GLU A 423 -1.86 -24.06 28.10
C GLU A 423 -1.40 -23.11 26.99
N ILE A 424 -0.25 -22.46 27.16
CA ILE A 424 0.34 -21.56 26.17
C ILE A 424 1.02 -22.42 25.10
N GLY A 425 0.54 -22.37 23.86
CA GLY A 425 1.19 -23.02 22.73
C GLY A 425 2.47 -22.28 22.28
N PRO A 426 3.12 -22.71 21.18
CA PRO A 426 4.11 -21.88 20.50
C PRO A 426 3.40 -20.71 19.78
N ARG A 427 3.90 -19.48 19.91
CA ARG A 427 3.35 -18.29 19.23
C ARG A 427 3.14 -18.60 17.73
N PRO A 428 1.96 -18.33 17.16
CA PRO A 428 1.69 -18.59 15.77
C PRO A 428 2.49 -17.57 14.97
N ASP A 429 2.90 -18.01 13.78
CA ASP A 429 3.38 -17.08 12.77
C ASP A 429 2.29 -16.01 12.60
N PRO A 430 2.65 -14.71 12.49
CA PRO A 430 1.65 -13.72 12.11
C PRO A 430 1.00 -14.14 10.80
N VAL A 431 -0.18 -13.59 10.52
CA VAL A 431 -0.83 -13.79 9.23
C VAL A 431 0.21 -13.51 8.14
N PRO A 432 0.55 -14.50 7.28
CA PRO A 432 1.46 -14.27 6.18
C PRO A 432 0.94 -13.06 5.41
N LEU A 433 1.83 -12.11 5.16
CA LEU A 433 1.51 -11.07 4.18
C LEU A 433 1.28 -11.79 2.88
N LEU A 434 0.01 -11.74 2.46
CA LEU A 434 -0.56 -12.21 1.20
C LEU A 434 0.33 -13.27 0.55
N GLU A 435 -0.08 -14.55 0.64
CA GLU A 435 0.51 -15.56 -0.24
C GLU A 435 0.57 -14.95 -1.65
N PRO A 436 1.76 -14.90 -2.28
CA PRO A 436 1.91 -14.21 -3.55
C PRO A 436 0.82 -14.72 -4.45
N VAL A 437 -0.02 -13.82 -4.99
CA VAL A 437 -1.09 -14.20 -5.90
C VAL A 437 -0.45 -15.05 -6.97
N GLU A 438 -0.78 -16.35 -7.00
CA GLU A 438 -0.13 -17.28 -7.93
C GLU A 438 -0.37 -16.74 -9.34
N ASN A 439 0.71 -16.30 -9.99
CA ASN A 439 0.61 -15.92 -11.39
C ASN A 439 0.28 -17.22 -12.14
N PRO A 440 -0.84 -17.31 -12.89
CA PRO A 440 -1.18 -18.53 -13.62
C PRO A 440 -0.05 -19.02 -14.52
N ALA A 441 0.80 -18.11 -15.00
CA ALA A 441 1.96 -18.43 -15.82
C ALA A 441 3.04 -19.24 -15.10
N ASP A 442 3.16 -19.15 -13.77
CA ASP A 442 4.12 -19.92 -12.99
C ASP A 442 3.81 -21.43 -13.03
N SER A 443 2.58 -21.81 -13.40
CA SER A 443 2.18 -23.20 -13.61
C SER A 443 2.50 -23.73 -15.02
N TRP A 444 2.88 -22.88 -15.98
CA TRP A 444 3.06 -23.25 -17.39
C TRP A 444 4.50 -23.67 -17.70
N THR A 445 4.74 -24.98 -17.67
CA THR A 445 6.09 -25.54 -17.90
C THR A 445 6.64 -25.34 -19.32
N ASP A 446 5.80 -25.00 -20.30
CA ASP A 446 6.18 -24.88 -21.72
C ASP A 446 6.62 -23.46 -22.12
N ILE A 447 6.61 -22.51 -21.19
CA ILE A 447 7.17 -21.16 -21.40
C ILE A 447 8.53 -20.96 -20.70
N ASP A 448 9.01 -21.94 -19.93
CA ASP A 448 10.31 -21.86 -19.27
C ASP A 448 11.45 -21.70 -20.27
N GLY A 449 12.17 -20.57 -20.19
CA GLY A 449 13.24 -20.23 -21.13
C GLY A 449 12.78 -19.87 -22.54
N HIS A 450 11.46 -19.70 -22.75
CA HIS A 450 10.88 -19.29 -24.02
C HIS A 450 11.07 -17.78 -24.26
N TRP A 451 11.33 -17.37 -25.51
CA TRP A 451 11.65 -15.97 -25.85
C TRP A 451 10.51 -14.97 -25.54
N ALA A 452 9.27 -15.46 -25.47
CA ALA A 452 8.08 -14.67 -25.16
C ALA A 452 7.59 -14.82 -23.70
N ALA A 453 8.32 -15.56 -22.84
CA ALA A 453 7.87 -15.91 -21.49
C ALA A 453 7.48 -14.68 -20.67
N ASP A 454 8.33 -13.65 -20.64
CA ASP A 454 8.07 -12.43 -19.84
C ASP A 454 6.82 -11.67 -20.32
N ASP A 455 6.56 -11.66 -21.63
CA ASP A 455 5.37 -11.02 -22.19
C ASP A 455 4.11 -11.83 -21.88
N ILE A 456 4.21 -13.16 -21.92
CA ILE A 456 3.13 -14.09 -21.57
C ILE A 456 2.80 -13.98 -20.08
N SER A 457 3.81 -14.07 -19.20
CA SER A 457 3.64 -13.99 -17.75
C SER A 457 3.11 -12.64 -17.30
N TYR A 458 3.53 -11.55 -17.95
CA TYR A 458 2.96 -10.23 -17.68
C TYR A 458 1.47 -10.20 -18.02
N LEU A 459 1.08 -10.57 -19.24
CA LEU A 459 -0.33 -10.51 -19.64
C LEU A 459 -1.19 -11.50 -18.84
N ALA A 460 -0.65 -12.64 -18.40
CA ALA A 460 -1.32 -13.57 -17.50
C ALA A 460 -1.57 -12.95 -16.11
N SER A 461 -0.58 -12.29 -15.51
CA SER A 461 -0.73 -11.60 -14.21
C SER A 461 -1.80 -10.51 -14.23
N GLN A 462 -2.05 -9.93 -15.41
CA GLN A 462 -3.08 -8.90 -15.61
C GLN A 462 -4.43 -9.50 -16.02
N ASN A 463 -4.60 -10.82 -15.95
CA ASN A 463 -5.78 -11.57 -16.42
C ASN A 463 -6.13 -11.32 -17.89
N MET A 464 -5.17 -10.90 -18.72
CA MET A 464 -5.35 -10.64 -20.14
C MET A 464 -5.09 -11.88 -21.01
N LEU A 465 -4.37 -12.87 -20.47
CA LEU A 465 -4.12 -14.17 -21.08
C LEU A 465 -4.48 -15.31 -20.15
N SER A 466 -4.82 -16.44 -20.74
CA SER A 466 -5.03 -17.70 -20.02
C SER A 466 -4.37 -18.83 -20.80
N GLY A 467 -3.82 -19.79 -20.05
CA GLY A 467 -3.36 -21.07 -20.57
C GLY A 467 -4.53 -22.02 -20.80
N TYR A 468 -4.20 -23.26 -21.09
CA TYR A 468 -5.16 -24.33 -21.30
C TYR A 468 -5.39 -25.13 -19.99
N PRO A 469 -6.51 -25.86 -19.86
CA PRO A 469 -6.83 -26.63 -18.65
C PRO A 469 -5.79 -27.72 -18.27
N ASP A 470 -4.86 -28.05 -19.16
CA ASP A 470 -3.77 -29.00 -18.96
C ASP A 470 -2.47 -28.35 -18.46
N SER A 471 -2.52 -27.11 -17.96
CA SER A 471 -1.36 -26.36 -17.42
C SER A 471 -0.29 -26.03 -18.46
N LEU A 472 -0.68 -25.88 -19.73
CA LEU A 472 0.21 -25.46 -20.83
C LEU A 472 -0.27 -24.14 -21.45
N PHE A 473 0.64 -23.33 -21.96
CA PHE A 473 0.30 -22.11 -22.71
C PHE A 473 0.25 -22.32 -24.23
N ARG A 474 1.06 -23.26 -24.74
CA ARG A 474 1.31 -23.59 -26.16
C ARG A 474 1.81 -22.39 -26.98
N PRO A 475 3.00 -21.84 -26.66
CA PRO A 475 3.49 -20.61 -27.29
C PRO A 475 3.68 -20.72 -28.82
N GLU A 476 4.00 -21.92 -29.31
CA GLU A 476 4.28 -22.19 -30.73
C GLU A 476 3.04 -22.55 -31.56
N ASP A 477 1.88 -22.74 -30.92
CA ASP A 477 0.64 -23.02 -31.64
C ASP A 477 0.16 -21.76 -32.37
N SER A 478 -0.47 -21.95 -33.53
CA SER A 478 -1.10 -20.83 -34.25
C SER A 478 -2.29 -20.29 -33.47
N VAL A 479 -2.43 -18.96 -33.44
CA VAL A 479 -3.58 -18.29 -32.83
C VAL A 479 -4.72 -18.14 -33.83
N ALA A 480 -5.94 -18.45 -33.42
CA ALA A 480 -7.13 -18.28 -34.26
C ALA A 480 -7.56 -16.80 -34.33
N VAL A 481 -8.34 -16.43 -35.36
CA VAL A 481 -8.83 -15.05 -35.53
C VAL A 481 -9.68 -14.61 -34.33
N ASN A 482 -10.59 -15.47 -33.85
CA ASN A 482 -11.42 -15.19 -32.68
C ASN A 482 -10.60 -15.02 -31.39
N GLU A 483 -9.61 -15.88 -31.15
CA GLU A 483 -8.71 -15.78 -30.00
C GLU A 483 -7.93 -14.47 -30.03
N PHE A 484 -7.39 -14.08 -31.19
CA PHE A 484 -6.66 -12.83 -31.33
C PHE A 484 -7.54 -11.60 -31.12
N ILE A 485 -8.78 -11.62 -31.63
CA ILE A 485 -9.77 -10.56 -31.37
C ILE A 485 -10.02 -10.42 -29.86
N LYS A 486 -10.22 -11.55 -29.16
CA LYS A 486 -10.37 -11.55 -27.70
C LYS A 486 -9.15 -10.91 -27.01
N MET A 487 -7.93 -11.30 -27.40
CA MET A 487 -6.70 -10.73 -26.83
C MET A 487 -6.63 -9.20 -27.02
N VAL A 488 -6.93 -8.69 -28.22
CA VAL A 488 -6.92 -7.25 -28.51
C VAL A 488 -7.97 -6.53 -27.65
N LEU A 489 -9.18 -7.07 -27.51
CA LEU A 489 -10.23 -6.49 -26.68
C LEU A 489 -9.81 -6.43 -25.21
N SER A 490 -9.19 -7.49 -24.68
CA SER A 490 -8.66 -7.53 -23.32
C SER A 490 -7.60 -6.46 -23.08
N VAL A 491 -6.63 -6.32 -24.00
CA VAL A 491 -5.60 -5.27 -23.95
C VAL A 491 -6.20 -3.87 -24.04
N LEU A 492 -7.20 -3.67 -24.89
CA LEU A 492 -7.91 -2.40 -24.99
C LEU A 492 -8.87 -2.14 -23.81
N GLN A 493 -9.03 -3.12 -22.91
CA GLN A 493 -10.00 -3.10 -21.81
C GLN A 493 -11.42 -2.78 -22.30
N ILE A 494 -11.76 -3.25 -23.51
CA ILE A 494 -13.09 -3.08 -24.08
C ILE A 494 -14.00 -4.13 -23.46
N SER A 495 -15.01 -3.67 -22.72
CA SER A 495 -16.01 -4.55 -22.11
C SER A 495 -16.77 -5.32 -23.19
N VAL A 496 -16.79 -6.65 -23.05
CA VAL A 496 -17.50 -7.57 -23.93
C VAL A 496 -18.74 -8.07 -23.19
N GLN A 497 -19.92 -7.88 -23.77
CA GLN A 497 -21.17 -8.36 -23.16
C GLN A 497 -21.37 -9.84 -23.44
N ALA A 498 -21.79 -10.60 -22.43
CA ALA A 498 -22.13 -12.01 -22.60
C ALA A 498 -23.27 -12.15 -23.63
N SER A 499 -23.18 -13.15 -24.49
CA SER A 499 -24.17 -13.45 -25.52
C SER A 499 -24.77 -14.83 -25.27
N GLU A 500 -26.08 -14.99 -25.49
CA GLU A 500 -26.76 -16.29 -25.48
C GLU A 500 -26.48 -17.14 -26.75
N GLU A 501 -25.65 -16.63 -27.65
CA GLU A 501 -25.17 -17.35 -28.83
C GLU A 501 -24.41 -18.63 -28.41
N THR A 502 -24.50 -19.68 -29.24
CA THR A 502 -23.91 -20.99 -28.93
C THR A 502 -22.39 -21.02 -29.05
N SER A 503 -21.77 -19.97 -29.61
CA SER A 503 -20.33 -19.86 -29.83
C SER A 503 -19.70 -18.85 -28.86
N TRP A 504 -18.61 -19.26 -28.19
CA TRP A 504 -17.94 -18.47 -27.15
C TRP A 504 -17.34 -17.15 -27.66
N ASP A 505 -17.01 -17.09 -28.94
CA ASP A 505 -16.32 -15.99 -29.61
C ASP A 505 -17.25 -14.92 -30.20
N ALA A 506 -18.53 -15.26 -30.43
CA ALA A 506 -19.55 -14.37 -30.97
C ALA A 506 -19.61 -12.99 -30.27
N PRO A 507 -19.63 -12.88 -28.92
CA PRO A 507 -19.68 -11.57 -28.27
C PRO A 507 -18.40 -10.74 -28.50
N TYR A 508 -17.24 -11.38 -28.60
CA TYR A 508 -15.97 -10.71 -28.88
C TYR A 508 -15.94 -10.16 -30.31
N ILE A 509 -16.39 -10.96 -31.28
CA ILE A 509 -16.47 -10.53 -32.70
C ILE A 509 -17.40 -9.31 -32.83
N GLN A 510 -18.59 -9.35 -32.21
CA GLN A 510 -19.53 -8.22 -32.23
C GLN A 510 -18.95 -6.97 -31.57
N ALA A 511 -18.25 -7.11 -30.44
CA ALA A 511 -17.58 -6.00 -29.78
C ALA A 511 -16.48 -5.39 -30.67
N ALA A 512 -15.70 -6.22 -31.35
CA ALA A 512 -14.66 -5.76 -32.27
C ALA A 512 -15.23 -5.05 -33.50
N GLU A 513 -16.35 -5.52 -34.07
CA GLU A 513 -17.06 -4.83 -35.16
C GLU A 513 -17.62 -3.48 -34.70
N LYS A 514 -18.29 -3.44 -33.55
CA LYS A 514 -18.89 -2.22 -32.98
C LYS A 514 -17.85 -1.14 -32.72
N ASN A 515 -16.67 -1.53 -32.24
CA ASN A 515 -15.56 -0.62 -31.97
C ASN A 515 -14.69 -0.34 -33.21
N GLY A 516 -15.07 -0.85 -34.38
CA GLY A 516 -14.38 -0.61 -35.65
C GLY A 516 -13.01 -1.27 -35.77
N LEU A 517 -12.71 -2.27 -34.93
CA LEU A 517 -11.47 -3.05 -34.97
C LEU A 517 -11.48 -4.05 -36.14
N ILE A 518 -12.65 -4.52 -36.53
CA ILE A 518 -12.91 -5.35 -37.72
C ILE A 518 -14.18 -4.87 -38.44
N GLY A 519 -14.35 -5.22 -39.71
CA GLY A 519 -15.57 -5.00 -40.49
C GLY A 519 -16.44 -6.26 -40.60
N GLN A 520 -17.75 -6.06 -40.86
CA GLN A 520 -18.78 -7.12 -40.93
C GLN A 520 -18.53 -8.29 -41.90
N ASN A 521 -17.59 -8.15 -42.84
CA ASN A 521 -17.22 -9.20 -43.79
C ASN A 521 -15.70 -9.31 -43.96
N ASP A 522 -14.93 -8.86 -42.96
CA ASP A 522 -13.47 -8.95 -43.00
C ASP A 522 -13.01 -10.41 -42.93
N PHE A 523 -13.80 -11.29 -42.29
CA PHE A 523 -13.50 -12.72 -42.11
C PHE A 523 -14.71 -13.59 -42.45
N SER A 524 -14.48 -14.70 -43.15
CA SER A 524 -15.50 -15.72 -43.46
C SER A 524 -15.46 -16.94 -42.53
N ASP A 525 -14.38 -17.07 -41.76
CA ASP A 525 -14.09 -18.15 -40.82
C ASP A 525 -13.21 -17.55 -39.72
N PHE A 526 -13.66 -17.61 -38.47
CA PHE A 526 -12.98 -17.04 -37.32
C PHE A 526 -12.17 -18.08 -36.51
N ASP A 527 -12.40 -19.37 -36.73
CA ASP A 527 -11.70 -20.47 -36.05
C ASP A 527 -10.38 -20.83 -36.73
N ARG A 528 -10.18 -20.38 -37.97
CA ARG A 528 -8.90 -20.58 -38.66
C ARG A 528 -7.77 -19.75 -38.02
N PRO A 529 -6.51 -20.18 -38.21
CA PRO A 529 -5.35 -19.34 -37.90
C PRO A 529 -5.43 -17.96 -38.54
N ILE A 530 -5.04 -16.93 -37.78
CA ILE A 530 -4.91 -15.56 -38.27
C ILE A 530 -3.56 -15.36 -38.96
N THR A 531 -3.57 -14.61 -40.06
CA THR A 531 -2.33 -14.19 -40.73
C THR A 531 -1.73 -12.94 -40.08
N ARG A 532 -0.42 -12.74 -40.21
CA ARG A 532 0.26 -11.55 -39.71
C ARG A 532 -0.26 -10.25 -40.33
N TYR A 533 -0.68 -10.26 -41.60
CA TYR A 533 -1.34 -9.12 -42.24
C TYR A 533 -2.68 -8.75 -41.56
N GLU A 534 -3.49 -9.74 -41.23
CA GLU A 534 -4.77 -9.53 -40.57
C GLU A 534 -4.59 -9.01 -39.14
N MET A 535 -3.60 -9.54 -38.41
CA MET A 535 -3.22 -8.98 -37.10
C MET A 535 -2.78 -7.53 -37.20
N ALA A 536 -1.90 -7.19 -38.15
CA ALA A 536 -1.42 -5.82 -38.32
C ALA A 536 -2.56 -4.84 -38.58
N ARG A 537 -3.55 -5.22 -39.40
CA ARG A 537 -4.75 -4.41 -39.65
C ARG A 537 -5.58 -4.17 -38.39
N ILE A 538 -5.83 -5.23 -37.61
CA ILE A 538 -6.59 -5.12 -36.36
C ILE A 538 -5.83 -4.23 -35.36
N ILE A 539 -4.52 -4.41 -35.21
CA ILE A 539 -3.68 -3.60 -34.32
C ILE A 539 -3.61 -2.14 -34.78
N ALA A 540 -3.49 -1.86 -36.09
CA ALA A 540 -3.48 -0.49 -36.61
C ALA A 540 -4.80 0.25 -36.30
N LYS A 541 -5.92 -0.47 -36.39
CA LYS A 541 -7.23 0.04 -35.95
C LYS A 541 -7.28 0.21 -34.43
N ALA A 542 -6.70 -0.70 -33.64
CA ALA A 542 -6.59 -0.59 -32.19
C ALA A 542 -5.75 0.63 -31.73
N LEU A 543 -4.65 0.93 -32.43
CA LEU A 543 -3.87 2.16 -32.22
C LEU A 543 -4.71 3.40 -32.47
N THR A 544 -5.45 3.41 -33.57
CA THR A 544 -6.38 4.50 -33.91
C THR A 544 -7.48 4.64 -32.85
N TYR A 545 -8.00 3.52 -32.34
CA TYR A 545 -8.98 3.48 -31.26
C TYR A 545 -8.43 4.11 -29.97
N ARG A 546 -7.15 3.91 -29.65
CA ARG A 546 -6.46 4.59 -28.53
C ARG A 546 -6.15 6.08 -28.77
N GLY A 547 -6.60 6.63 -29.89
CA GLY A 547 -6.32 8.02 -30.27
C GLY A 547 -4.89 8.24 -30.78
N GLU A 548 -4.13 7.18 -31.04
CA GLU A 548 -2.83 7.30 -31.70
C GLU A 548 -3.04 7.53 -33.19
N THR A 549 -2.18 8.35 -33.82
CA THR A 549 -2.21 8.57 -35.27
C THR A 549 -1.15 7.67 -35.90
N PRO A 550 -1.52 6.53 -36.52
CA PRO A 550 -0.54 5.59 -37.02
C PRO A 550 0.19 6.18 -38.22
N ASP A 551 1.52 6.16 -38.18
CA ASP A 551 2.36 6.68 -39.24
C ASP A 551 2.69 5.57 -40.25
N ALA A 552 2.31 5.78 -41.51
CA ALA A 552 2.52 4.83 -42.60
C ALA A 552 3.88 4.98 -43.30
N SER A 553 4.87 5.64 -42.67
CA SER A 553 6.18 5.93 -43.29
C SER A 553 7.18 4.77 -43.31
N VAL A 554 6.89 3.66 -42.60
CA VAL A 554 7.85 2.55 -42.40
C VAL A 554 7.32 1.20 -42.95
N PRO A 555 7.08 1.04 -44.26
CA PRO A 555 6.63 -0.23 -44.84
C PRO A 555 7.73 -1.30 -44.79
N SER A 556 7.35 -2.57 -44.98
CA SER A 556 8.28 -3.68 -45.25
C SER A 556 8.50 -3.87 -46.75
N ALA A 557 9.61 -4.51 -47.13
CA ALA A 557 9.98 -4.71 -48.53
C ALA A 557 9.13 -5.80 -49.23
N ASP A 558 8.50 -6.68 -48.46
CA ASP A 558 7.67 -7.80 -48.90
C ASP A 558 6.16 -7.56 -48.78
N ASP A 559 5.75 -6.31 -48.50
CA ASP A 559 4.35 -5.98 -48.24
C ASP A 559 3.46 -6.12 -49.49
N ASP A 560 2.29 -6.74 -49.30
CA ASP A 560 1.18 -6.62 -50.25
C ASP A 560 0.63 -5.18 -50.21
N PRO A 561 0.45 -4.51 -51.36
CA PRO A 561 -0.14 -3.16 -51.43
C PRO A 561 -1.45 -2.98 -50.67
N ALA A 562 -2.25 -4.04 -50.49
CA ALA A 562 -3.52 -4.02 -49.74
C ALA A 562 -3.35 -3.90 -48.22
N PHE A 563 -2.18 -4.23 -47.68
CA PHE A 563 -1.88 -4.18 -46.24
C PHE A 563 -0.72 -3.23 -45.91
N GLN A 564 -0.05 -2.65 -46.91
CA GLN A 564 1.13 -1.81 -46.74
C GLN A 564 0.95 -0.70 -45.68
N ASN A 565 -0.20 -0.01 -45.66
CA ASN A 565 -0.45 1.04 -44.68
C ASN A 565 -0.64 0.48 -43.26
N ASP A 566 -1.32 -0.67 -43.13
CA ASP A 566 -1.54 -1.35 -41.86
C ASP A 566 -0.20 -1.83 -41.27
N VAL A 567 0.64 -2.43 -42.11
CA VAL A 567 1.99 -2.88 -41.72
C VAL A 567 2.89 -1.71 -41.35
N ALA A 568 2.90 -0.66 -42.16
CA ALA A 568 3.70 0.53 -41.87
C ALA A 568 3.27 1.21 -40.56
N ALA A 569 1.97 1.27 -40.28
CA ALA A 569 1.40 1.78 -39.04
C ALA A 569 1.92 1.03 -37.80
N VAL A 570 1.82 -0.30 -37.78
CA VAL A 570 2.26 -1.10 -36.62
C VAL A 570 3.77 -1.15 -36.47
N ARG A 571 4.52 -1.05 -37.59
CA ARG A 571 5.99 -0.95 -37.58
C ARG A 571 6.47 0.41 -37.07
N SER A 572 5.86 1.51 -37.52
CA SER A 572 6.21 2.86 -37.04
C SER A 572 5.86 3.06 -35.56
N ALA A 573 4.74 2.48 -35.12
CA ALA A 573 4.38 2.43 -33.71
C ALA A 573 5.36 1.59 -32.86
N GLY A 574 6.09 0.67 -33.48
CA GLY A 574 7.04 -0.22 -32.80
C GLY A 574 6.39 -1.44 -32.16
N ILE A 575 5.22 -1.86 -32.63
CA ILE A 575 4.56 -3.08 -32.14
C ILE A 575 5.23 -4.32 -32.76
N VAL A 576 5.61 -4.23 -34.03
CA VAL A 576 6.25 -5.32 -34.77
C VAL A 576 7.49 -4.82 -35.52
N THR A 577 8.56 -5.62 -35.49
CA THR A 577 9.84 -5.28 -36.15
C THR A 577 10.07 -6.05 -37.46
N GLY A 578 9.32 -7.13 -37.69
CA GLY A 578 9.62 -8.13 -38.72
C GLY A 578 10.47 -9.28 -38.17
N TYR A 579 10.77 -10.26 -39.03
CA TYR A 579 11.66 -11.39 -38.70
C TYR A 579 13.14 -10.99 -38.84
N GLU A 580 14.06 -11.91 -38.50
CA GLU A 580 15.51 -11.69 -38.54
C GLU A 580 16.04 -11.29 -39.93
N ASP A 581 15.35 -11.68 -40.99
CA ASP A 581 15.67 -11.29 -42.37
C ASP A 581 15.20 -9.86 -42.73
N GLY A 582 14.55 -9.17 -41.79
CA GLY A 582 14.04 -7.81 -41.92
C GLY A 582 12.69 -7.72 -42.63
N LEU A 583 12.09 -8.84 -43.02
CA LEU A 583 10.80 -8.91 -43.72
C LEU A 583 9.64 -9.07 -42.74
N PHE A 584 8.43 -8.73 -43.19
CA PHE A 584 7.23 -8.80 -42.35
C PHE A 584 6.58 -10.20 -42.37
N HIS A 585 6.68 -10.91 -43.50
CA HIS A 585 6.10 -12.23 -43.77
C HIS A 585 4.58 -12.27 -43.52
N GLY A 586 3.86 -11.29 -44.07
CA GLY A 586 2.46 -11.05 -43.71
C GLY A 586 1.48 -12.18 -44.04
N GLU A 587 1.77 -13.04 -45.02
CA GLU A 587 0.92 -14.20 -45.37
C GLU A 587 1.04 -15.37 -44.40
N GLN A 588 2.08 -15.39 -43.55
CA GLN A 588 2.27 -16.48 -42.59
C GLN A 588 1.27 -16.36 -41.43
N ASN A 589 0.88 -17.52 -40.90
CA ASN A 589 0.07 -17.59 -39.69
C ASN A 589 0.91 -17.18 -38.48
N ALA A 590 0.31 -16.46 -37.55
CA ALA A 590 0.99 -16.05 -36.32
C ALA A 590 0.81 -17.06 -35.19
N THR A 591 1.83 -17.15 -34.35
CA THR A 591 1.83 -17.98 -33.13
C THR A 591 1.22 -17.23 -31.94
N ARG A 592 0.81 -17.98 -30.90
CA ARG A 592 0.37 -17.41 -29.61
C ARG A 592 1.46 -16.56 -28.95
N ALA A 593 2.72 -16.96 -29.08
CA ALA A 593 3.86 -16.18 -28.62
C ALA A 593 3.94 -14.82 -29.32
N GLU A 594 3.94 -14.79 -30.66
CA GLU A 594 3.98 -13.55 -31.44
C GLU A 594 2.80 -12.63 -31.11
N ALA A 595 1.59 -13.18 -30.98
CA ALA A 595 0.42 -12.42 -30.57
C ALA A 595 0.59 -11.80 -29.18
N SER A 596 1.08 -12.57 -28.20
CA SER A 596 1.30 -12.10 -26.83
C SER A 596 2.30 -10.95 -26.78
N VAL A 597 3.41 -11.05 -27.51
CA VAL A 597 4.41 -9.98 -27.60
C VAL A 597 3.83 -8.72 -28.24
N MET A 598 3.10 -8.85 -29.36
CA MET A 598 2.46 -7.69 -30.00
C MET A 598 1.41 -7.04 -29.09
N MET A 599 0.65 -7.85 -28.35
CA MET A 599 -0.35 -7.39 -27.38
C MET A 599 0.29 -6.66 -26.20
N ASN A 600 1.39 -7.16 -25.67
CA ASN A 600 2.07 -6.49 -24.57
C ASN A 600 2.69 -5.15 -25.01
N ARG A 601 3.25 -5.08 -26.22
CA ARG A 601 3.76 -3.82 -26.81
C ARG A 601 2.64 -2.83 -27.16
N LEU A 602 1.46 -3.34 -27.56
CA LEU A 602 0.28 -2.49 -27.70
C LEU A 602 -0.10 -1.93 -26.33
N GLN A 603 -0.17 -2.78 -25.29
CA GLN A 603 -0.55 -2.42 -23.93
C GLN A 603 0.39 -1.40 -23.30
N ILE A 604 1.70 -1.65 -23.35
CA ILE A 604 2.74 -0.85 -22.69
C ILE A 604 3.57 -0.14 -23.76
N PRO A 605 3.35 1.16 -24.01
CA PRO A 605 4.13 1.93 -24.98
C PRO A 605 5.65 1.86 -24.76
N GLY A 606 6.09 1.70 -23.51
CA GLY A 606 7.51 1.54 -23.15
C GLY A 606 8.17 0.25 -23.68
N ARG A 607 7.40 -0.81 -23.95
CA ARG A 607 7.92 -2.08 -24.51
C ARG A 607 8.05 -2.07 -26.04
N ARG A 608 7.58 -1.02 -26.72
CA ARG A 608 7.58 -0.91 -28.19
C ARG A 608 8.99 -0.79 -28.76
N ILE A 609 9.24 -1.44 -29.90
CA ILE A 609 10.54 -1.55 -30.57
C ILE A 609 10.40 -1.15 -32.03
N LYS A 610 11.16 -0.15 -32.47
CA LYS A 610 11.16 0.31 -33.87
C LYS A 610 12.01 -0.59 -34.76
N PRO A 611 11.69 -0.75 -36.06
CA PRO A 611 12.59 -1.40 -37.01
C PRO A 611 13.99 -0.79 -37.00
N GLY A 612 15.04 -1.61 -37.09
CA GLY A 612 16.44 -1.16 -37.01
C GLY A 612 16.93 -0.86 -35.58
N THR A 613 16.10 -1.13 -34.57
CA THR A 613 16.46 -1.07 -33.15
C THR A 613 16.94 -2.44 -32.70
N VAL A 614 18.01 -2.47 -31.91
CA VAL A 614 18.42 -3.63 -31.15
C VAL A 614 17.63 -3.65 -29.86
N ASN A 615 17.09 -4.81 -29.55
CA ASN A 615 16.39 -5.08 -28.32
C ASN A 615 17.17 -6.13 -27.54
N VAL A 616 17.48 -5.80 -26.29
CA VAL A 616 18.24 -6.66 -25.37
C VAL A 616 17.40 -6.86 -24.12
N HIS A 617 17.35 -8.11 -23.65
CA HIS A 617 16.75 -8.50 -22.38
C HIS A 617 17.87 -8.95 -21.44
N PRO A 618 18.46 -8.04 -20.65
CA PRO A 618 19.56 -8.41 -19.77
C PRO A 618 19.09 -9.38 -18.68
N GLU A 619 19.73 -10.54 -18.58
CA GLU A 619 19.39 -11.51 -17.54
C GLU A 619 19.67 -10.97 -16.14
N GLU A 620 18.76 -11.21 -15.19
CA GLU A 620 19.00 -10.90 -13.78
C GLU A 620 20.22 -11.65 -13.24
N TYR A 621 21.03 -10.96 -12.42
CA TYR A 621 22.15 -11.55 -11.73
C TYR A 621 21.66 -12.32 -10.49
N PRO A 622 21.80 -13.66 -10.42
CA PRO A 622 21.09 -14.48 -9.42
C PRO A 622 21.60 -14.32 -7.98
N ASN A 623 22.86 -13.90 -7.80
CA ASN A 623 23.49 -13.84 -6.49
C ASN A 623 23.29 -12.47 -5.82
N ALA A 624 23.43 -12.45 -4.50
CA ALA A 624 23.50 -11.22 -3.73
C ALA A 624 24.82 -10.48 -3.95
N PHE A 625 24.77 -9.15 -3.92
CA PHE A 625 25.93 -8.28 -3.96
C PHE A 625 25.67 -7.01 -3.13
N ARG A 626 26.74 -6.24 -2.85
CA ARG A 626 26.62 -4.97 -2.11
C ARG A 626 26.34 -3.80 -3.05
N ASN A 627 25.48 -2.89 -2.62
CA ASN A 627 25.22 -1.61 -3.28
C ASN A 627 25.15 -0.53 -2.19
N PRO A 628 25.57 0.72 -2.45
CA PRO A 628 25.58 1.74 -1.42
C PRO A 628 24.14 2.07 -0.98
N LEU A 629 24.01 2.70 0.20
CA LEU A 629 22.74 3.16 0.78
C LEU A 629 21.77 2.06 1.27
N LYS A 630 22.11 0.78 1.12
CA LYS A 630 21.25 -0.36 1.48
C LYS A 630 22.01 -1.60 1.98
N GLY A 631 21.25 -2.58 2.46
CA GLY A 631 21.74 -3.94 2.72
C GLY A 631 22.27 -4.14 4.14
N PHE A 632 23.08 -5.18 4.33
CA PHE A 632 23.70 -5.43 5.61
C PHE A 632 24.62 -4.29 6.05
N ARG A 633 24.26 -3.71 7.19
CA ARG A 633 25.04 -2.72 7.92
C ARG A 633 26.01 -3.47 8.83
N GLY A 634 27.27 -3.54 8.43
CA GLY A 634 28.29 -4.37 9.08
C GLY A 634 29.64 -3.68 9.19
N THR A 635 30.68 -4.48 9.40
CA THR A 635 32.06 -3.98 9.48
C THR A 635 32.57 -3.63 8.09
N VAL A 636 33.20 -2.47 7.94
CA VAL A 636 33.81 -2.06 6.67
C VAL A 636 34.82 -3.09 6.21
N GLY A 637 34.64 -3.59 4.98
CA GLY A 637 35.44 -4.68 4.40
C GLY A 637 34.72 -6.03 4.37
N ASP A 638 33.61 -6.19 5.09
CA ASP A 638 32.74 -7.36 4.94
C ASP A 638 32.11 -7.41 3.54
N LYS A 639 31.88 -8.64 3.03
CA LYS A 639 31.41 -8.92 1.66
C LYS A 639 30.21 -8.07 1.23
N TYR A 640 29.20 -7.96 2.09
CA TYR A 640 27.94 -7.26 1.77
C TYR A 640 27.85 -5.83 2.30
N THR A 641 28.88 -5.34 3.01
CA THR A 641 28.84 -4.02 3.63
C THR A 641 29.23 -2.93 2.62
N ALA A 642 28.23 -2.13 2.23
CA ALA A 642 28.37 -0.87 1.50
C ALA A 642 27.68 0.31 2.22
N VAL A 643 27.03 0.02 3.35
CA VAL A 643 26.51 1.02 4.31
C VAL A 643 26.95 0.61 5.71
N THR A 644 27.36 1.58 6.53
CA THR A 644 27.78 1.36 7.91
C THR A 644 27.37 2.53 8.79
N THR A 645 27.68 2.47 10.08
CA THR A 645 27.37 3.52 11.05
C THR A 645 28.64 4.05 11.69
N GLY A 646 28.63 5.33 12.06
CA GLY A 646 29.71 5.95 12.81
C GLY A 646 29.14 6.89 13.86
N SER A 647 29.63 6.78 15.10
CA SER A 647 29.22 7.66 16.19
C SER A 647 30.39 8.57 16.60
N PHE A 648 30.08 9.83 16.87
CA PHE A 648 30.99 10.77 17.52
C PHE A 648 30.43 11.18 18.87
N ASN A 649 31.28 11.47 19.83
CA ASN A 649 30.85 12.16 21.04
C ASN A 649 30.70 13.66 20.76
N TRP A 650 29.81 14.35 21.48
CA TRP A 650 29.59 15.78 21.25
C TRP A 650 30.87 16.60 21.44
N ASP A 651 31.55 16.46 22.58
CA ASP A 651 32.81 17.14 22.92
C ASP A 651 33.95 16.94 21.89
N GLN A 652 33.96 15.80 21.21
CA GLN A 652 34.87 15.51 20.11
C GLN A 652 34.68 16.48 18.93
N LEU A 653 33.43 16.82 18.62
CA LEU A 653 33.08 17.70 17.50
C LEU A 653 33.01 19.18 17.93
N GLU A 654 32.60 19.46 19.17
CA GLU A 654 32.51 20.79 19.76
C GLU A 654 32.67 20.73 21.29
N ASP A 655 33.81 21.18 21.82
CA ASP A 655 34.03 21.26 23.28
C ASP A 655 33.73 22.68 23.83
N ASN A 656 33.76 23.68 22.95
CA ASN A 656 33.47 25.07 23.30
C ASN A 656 32.69 25.76 22.17
N VAL A 657 31.88 26.78 22.49
CA VAL A 657 31.09 27.55 21.51
C VAL A 657 31.90 28.08 20.32
N ASN A 658 33.19 28.36 20.55
CA ASN A 658 34.11 28.90 19.55
C ASN A 658 34.66 27.85 18.58
N ASP A 659 34.49 26.55 18.84
CA ASP A 659 34.90 25.50 17.92
C ASP A 659 34.07 25.61 16.62
N GLY A 660 34.76 25.66 15.49
CA GLY A 660 34.14 25.81 14.17
C GLY A 660 33.74 24.49 13.53
N VAL A 661 33.08 24.58 12.37
CA VAL A 661 32.74 23.42 11.52
C VAL A 661 33.99 22.62 11.08
N ASP A 662 35.16 23.24 11.05
CA ASP A 662 36.42 22.59 10.71
C ASP A 662 36.75 21.38 11.59
N LYS A 663 36.33 21.39 12.87
CA LYS A 663 36.54 20.28 13.80
C LYS A 663 35.65 19.08 13.44
N PHE A 664 34.42 19.33 12.97
CA PHE A 664 33.51 18.31 12.46
C PHE A 664 34.09 17.66 11.21
N ILE A 665 34.53 18.49 10.26
CA ILE A 665 35.12 18.02 9.00
C ILE A 665 36.39 17.19 9.27
N ALA A 666 37.29 17.69 10.12
CA ALA A 666 38.53 16.97 10.47
C ALA A 666 38.26 15.62 11.17
N ALA A 667 37.29 15.56 12.08
CA ALA A 667 36.90 14.32 12.74
C ALA A 667 36.32 13.30 11.74
N SER A 668 35.43 13.74 10.84
CA SER A 668 34.90 12.89 9.77
C SER A 668 35.96 12.45 8.76
N ASP A 669 36.93 13.32 8.44
CA ASP A 669 38.01 13.01 7.52
C ASP A 669 38.92 11.91 8.02
N GLU A 670 39.26 11.94 9.31
CA GLU A 670 40.04 10.86 9.90
C GLU A 670 39.23 9.57 10.02
N ALA A 671 37.97 9.66 10.45
CA ALA A 671 37.13 8.49 10.70
C ALA A 671 36.76 7.73 9.41
N TRP A 672 36.57 8.44 8.30
CA TRP A 672 35.99 7.89 7.06
C TRP A 672 36.93 7.93 5.86
N LYS A 673 38.24 8.13 6.09
CA LYS A 673 39.25 8.28 5.03
C LYS A 673 39.25 7.18 3.96
N ASP A 674 38.94 5.94 4.35
CA ASP A 674 39.00 4.77 3.47
C ASP A 674 37.66 4.50 2.75
N TYR A 675 36.56 5.15 3.16
CA TYR A 675 35.22 4.83 2.67
C TYR A 675 35.02 5.16 1.18
N PRO A 676 35.55 6.29 0.64
CA PRO A 676 35.41 6.61 -0.78
C PRO A 676 36.00 5.54 -1.71
N ALA A 677 37.16 4.97 -1.36
CA ALA A 677 37.83 3.94 -2.15
C ALA A 677 37.12 2.58 -2.12
N LEU A 678 36.21 2.37 -1.17
CA LEU A 678 35.47 1.12 -0.99
C LEU A 678 34.01 1.23 -1.42
N ASN A 679 33.58 2.40 -1.90
CA ASN A 679 32.19 2.76 -2.15
C ASN A 679 31.27 2.50 -0.94
N VAL A 680 31.78 2.72 0.27
CA VAL A 680 31.03 2.58 1.52
C VAL A 680 30.43 3.93 1.90
N LYS A 681 29.17 3.92 2.33
CA LYS A 681 28.50 5.11 2.88
C LYS A 681 28.27 4.96 4.38
N VAL A 682 28.31 6.06 5.12
CA VAL A 682 28.15 6.09 6.56
C VAL A 682 26.82 6.73 6.96
N ILE A 683 26.23 6.22 8.04
CA ILE A 683 25.10 6.82 8.73
C ILE A 683 25.64 7.39 10.06
N PRO A 684 26.08 8.67 10.07
CA PRO A 684 26.63 9.28 11.27
C PRO A 684 25.56 9.55 12.34
N SER A 685 25.97 9.41 13.59
CA SER A 685 25.24 9.84 14.79
C SER A 685 26.18 10.58 15.73
N VAL A 686 25.63 11.41 16.62
CA VAL A 686 26.40 12.11 17.64
C VAL A 686 25.83 11.78 19.01
N VAL A 687 26.66 11.54 20.03
CA VAL A 687 26.18 11.11 21.34
C VAL A 687 26.58 12.11 22.41
N LEU A 688 25.58 12.65 23.09
CA LEU A 688 25.66 13.24 24.43
C LEU A 688 25.00 12.25 25.39
N GLU A 689 25.79 11.32 25.92
CA GLU A 689 25.31 10.17 26.70
C GLU A 689 24.72 10.63 28.04
N TRP A 690 23.61 10.07 28.51
CA TRP A 690 23.15 10.32 29.89
C TRP A 690 22.13 9.26 30.32
N PRO A 691 22.11 8.82 31.60
CA PRO A 691 23.17 9.02 32.60
C PRO A 691 24.39 8.19 32.22
N GLY A 692 25.60 8.72 32.40
CA GLY A 692 26.82 8.03 31.92
C GLY A 692 28.06 8.92 31.99
N ASP A 693 28.98 8.75 31.03
CA ASP A 693 30.03 9.73 30.72
C ASP A 693 29.50 10.67 29.62
N PRO A 694 28.96 11.84 29.98
CA PRO A 694 28.01 12.50 29.11
C PRO A 694 28.59 13.30 27.97
N HIS A 695 29.92 13.44 27.90
CA HIS A 695 30.60 14.17 26.85
C HIS A 695 30.10 15.62 26.67
N TRP A 696 29.73 16.27 27.78
CA TRP A 696 29.33 17.68 27.78
C TRP A 696 30.49 18.59 27.36
N PRO A 697 30.22 19.60 26.50
CA PRO A 697 31.14 20.70 26.27
C PRO A 697 31.56 21.35 27.58
N SER A 698 32.85 21.66 27.71
CA SER A 698 33.43 22.25 28.92
C SER A 698 32.84 23.62 29.31
N ASP A 699 32.15 24.29 28.38
CA ASP A 699 31.52 25.58 28.60
C ASP A 699 29.99 25.55 28.81
N LEU A 700 29.38 24.36 28.81
CA LEU A 700 27.98 24.16 29.18
C LEU A 700 27.83 23.65 30.63
N THR A 701 26.67 23.93 31.22
CA THR A 701 26.34 23.38 32.54
C THR A 701 25.94 21.92 32.38
N ASP A 702 26.73 21.02 32.97
CA ASP A 702 26.48 19.58 33.00
C ASP A 702 25.07 19.26 33.52
N GLY A 703 24.35 18.42 32.78
CA GLY A 703 23.02 17.91 33.11
C GLY A 703 21.85 18.85 32.81
N ASP A 704 22.06 20.10 32.37
CA ASP A 704 20.98 21.04 32.06
C ASP A 704 20.68 21.16 30.56
N TYR A 705 20.03 20.12 30.02
CA TYR A 705 19.55 20.06 28.63
C TYR A 705 18.25 20.86 28.40
N THR A 706 17.68 21.48 29.43
CA THR A 706 16.43 22.25 29.31
C THR A 706 16.66 23.75 29.20
N SER A 707 17.85 24.22 29.58
CA SER A 707 18.21 25.64 29.51
C SER A 707 18.06 26.21 28.10
N LEU A 708 17.70 27.50 28.04
CA LEU A 708 17.66 28.24 26.77
C LEU A 708 19.05 28.27 26.10
N GLU A 709 20.12 28.29 26.90
CA GLU A 709 21.49 28.22 26.42
C GLU A 709 21.77 26.90 25.69
N PHE A 710 21.37 25.77 26.28
CA PHE A 710 21.50 24.47 25.63
C PHE A 710 20.67 24.38 24.35
N GLN A 711 19.41 24.82 24.37
CA GLN A 711 18.55 24.81 23.19
C GLN A 711 19.15 25.62 22.03
N GLN A 712 19.70 26.81 22.33
CA GLN A 712 20.42 27.61 21.33
C GLN A 712 21.70 26.94 20.85
N ARG A 713 22.42 26.28 21.76
CA ARG A 713 23.62 25.54 21.39
C ARG A 713 23.31 24.36 20.48
N LEU A 714 22.23 23.64 20.75
CA LEU A 714 21.76 22.50 19.98
C LEU A 714 21.41 22.87 18.53
N ASP A 715 20.65 23.95 18.30
CA ASP A 715 20.39 24.46 16.94
C ASP A 715 21.71 24.80 16.22
N ASN A 716 22.63 25.49 16.90
CA ASN A 716 23.90 25.88 16.32
C ASN A 716 24.84 24.69 16.03
N PHE A 717 24.80 23.66 16.86
CA PHE A 717 25.55 22.43 16.67
C PHE A 717 25.02 21.66 15.45
N ILE A 718 23.71 21.51 15.31
CA ILE A 718 23.07 20.85 14.16
C ILE A 718 23.32 21.66 12.87
N ARG A 719 23.36 22.99 12.94
CA ARG A 719 23.80 23.84 11.82
C ARG A 719 25.22 23.46 11.36
N LYS A 720 26.17 23.31 12.29
CA LYS A 720 27.55 22.90 11.97
C LYS A 720 27.60 21.47 11.42
N MET A 721 26.77 20.55 11.93
CA MET A 721 26.62 19.22 11.34
C MET A 721 26.12 19.30 9.89
N GLY A 722 25.09 20.11 9.62
CA GLY A 722 24.56 20.30 8.26
C GLY A 722 25.60 20.89 7.31
N GLU A 723 26.36 21.90 7.76
CA GLU A 723 27.48 22.48 7.00
C GLU A 723 28.58 21.46 6.68
N ALA A 724 28.84 20.51 7.58
CA ALA A 724 29.85 19.47 7.38
C ALA A 724 29.35 18.29 6.53
N TRP A 725 28.09 17.87 6.68
CA TRP A 725 27.63 16.54 6.27
C TRP A 725 26.47 16.53 5.27
N ASP A 726 25.70 17.60 5.10
CA ASP A 726 24.53 17.60 4.19
C ASP A 726 24.93 17.42 2.72
N ASN A 727 26.15 17.82 2.35
CA ASN A 727 26.70 17.64 1.00
C ASN A 727 27.93 16.72 0.97
N ASP A 728 28.15 15.95 2.03
CA ASP A 728 29.27 15.01 2.09
C ASP A 728 28.89 13.71 1.37
N PRO A 729 29.57 13.33 0.28
CA PRO A 729 29.23 12.12 -0.46
C PRO A 729 29.44 10.85 0.37
N ARG A 730 30.20 10.89 1.47
CA ARG A 730 30.38 9.73 2.35
C ARG A 730 29.10 9.41 3.10
N VAL A 731 28.22 10.38 3.32
CA VAL A 731 27.04 10.24 4.17
C VAL A 731 25.86 9.64 3.37
N ALA A 732 25.36 8.50 3.84
CA ALA A 732 24.14 7.86 3.33
C ALA A 732 22.90 8.59 3.86
N TYR A 733 22.74 8.62 5.18
CA TYR A 733 21.61 9.18 5.93
C TYR A 733 22.15 9.76 7.23
N VAL A 734 21.47 10.68 7.90
CA VAL A 734 21.93 11.26 9.17
C VAL A 734 21.00 10.84 10.30
N ARG A 735 21.57 10.36 11.40
CA ARG A 735 20.81 9.94 12.57
C ARG A 735 20.59 11.09 13.55
N VAL A 736 19.34 11.30 13.98
CA VAL A 736 18.93 12.43 14.86
C VAL A 736 19.43 12.23 16.30
N GLY A 737 19.79 11.01 16.70
CA GLY A 737 20.19 10.74 18.07
C GLY A 737 21.36 11.61 18.49
N LEU A 738 21.13 12.43 19.52
CA LEU A 738 22.05 13.43 20.08
C LEU A 738 22.07 13.40 21.61
N ILE A 739 20.97 13.07 22.28
CA ILE A 739 20.79 13.16 23.73
C ILE A 739 20.33 11.81 24.27
N GLY A 740 20.73 11.44 25.50
CA GLY A 740 20.24 10.25 26.20
C GLY A 740 21.18 9.06 26.07
N LEU A 741 20.81 7.94 26.68
CA LEU A 741 21.66 6.74 26.70
C LEU A 741 21.92 6.29 25.25
N TRP A 742 23.20 6.15 24.88
CA TRP A 742 23.67 5.89 23.51
C TRP A 742 23.18 6.87 22.44
N GLY A 743 22.71 8.06 22.85
CA GLY A 743 22.12 9.08 21.96
C GLY A 743 20.71 8.73 21.48
N GLU A 744 20.05 7.72 22.05
CA GLU A 744 18.76 7.21 21.58
C GLU A 744 17.55 8.02 22.05
N MET A 745 17.78 9.16 22.71
CA MET A 745 16.73 10.03 23.26
C MET A 745 15.88 9.34 24.34
N GLN A 746 16.45 8.33 25.00
CA GLN A 746 15.86 7.67 26.16
C GLN A 746 16.73 7.83 27.40
N SER A 747 16.07 7.88 28.55
CA SER A 747 16.70 7.89 29.88
C SER A 747 17.71 9.02 30.13
N PRO A 748 17.34 10.33 30.05
CA PRO A 748 16.00 10.86 30.03
C PRO A 748 15.47 11.09 28.61
N TYR A 749 14.16 11.19 28.54
CA TYR A 749 13.49 11.69 27.35
C TYR A 749 13.73 13.20 27.21
N PRO A 750 14.05 13.71 26.00
CA PRO A 750 14.13 15.14 25.77
C PRO A 750 12.76 15.79 26.02
N SER A 751 12.76 16.97 26.63
CA SER A 751 11.52 17.75 26.79
C SER A 751 10.91 18.12 25.43
N PHE A 752 9.62 18.40 25.39
CA PHE A 752 8.92 18.75 24.15
C PHE A 752 9.55 19.95 23.41
N GLU A 753 10.05 20.95 24.14
CA GLU A 753 10.72 22.10 23.53
C GLU A 753 12.08 21.71 22.93
N VAL A 754 12.81 20.78 23.53
CA VAL A 754 14.06 20.24 22.95
C VAL A 754 13.77 19.40 21.71
N GLN A 755 12.70 18.60 21.71
CA GLN A 755 12.25 17.85 20.52
C GLN A 755 11.92 18.80 19.36
N LYS A 756 11.25 19.93 19.64
CA LYS A 756 10.99 20.95 18.60
C LYS A 756 12.27 21.55 18.03
N VAL A 757 13.24 21.86 18.87
CA VAL A 757 14.53 22.38 18.41
C VAL A 757 15.23 21.36 17.51
N LEU A 758 15.27 20.08 17.93
CA LEU A 758 15.84 19.00 17.12
C LEU A 758 15.16 18.90 15.76
N GLY A 759 13.84 18.72 15.73
CA GLY A 759 13.08 18.56 14.48
C GLY A 759 13.25 19.74 13.54
N ASN A 760 13.07 20.98 14.04
CA ASN A 760 13.21 22.19 13.24
C ASN A 760 14.64 22.40 12.72
N ALA A 761 15.67 22.08 13.53
CA ALA A 761 17.05 22.26 13.11
C ALA A 761 17.44 21.24 12.03
N PHE A 762 17.06 19.97 12.16
CA PHE A 762 17.31 18.98 11.12
C PHE A 762 16.55 19.29 9.82
N ASP A 763 15.25 19.61 9.89
CA ASP A 763 14.47 20.00 8.69
C ASP A 763 14.99 21.30 8.06
N LYS A 764 15.70 22.15 8.80
CA LYS A 764 16.29 23.38 8.25
C LYS A 764 17.67 23.18 7.64
N TYR A 765 18.54 22.41 8.29
CA TYR A 765 19.97 22.33 7.93
C TYR A 765 20.34 21.09 7.13
N PHE A 766 19.44 20.10 6.99
CA PHE A 766 19.63 18.93 6.12
C PHE A 766 18.57 18.92 5.01
N GLN A 767 18.90 19.52 3.86
CA GLN A 767 18.01 19.54 2.69
C GLN A 767 18.33 18.45 1.68
N ASN A 768 19.59 17.98 1.66
CA ASN A 768 20.09 17.07 0.64
C ASN A 768 20.23 15.64 1.18
N LYS A 769 20.50 15.45 2.47
CA LYS A 769 20.50 14.12 3.11
C LYS A 769 19.17 13.80 3.78
N LYS A 770 18.75 12.53 3.67
CA LYS A 770 17.66 12.00 4.49
C LYS A 770 18.12 11.89 5.93
N VAL A 771 17.21 12.25 6.82
CA VAL A 771 17.40 12.16 8.27
C VAL A 771 16.58 10.97 8.77
N GLN A 772 17.07 10.28 9.80
CA GLN A 772 16.45 9.08 10.36
C GLN A 772 16.59 9.08 11.89
N THR A 773 15.63 8.53 12.62
CA THR A 773 15.77 8.40 14.07
C THR A 773 16.75 7.29 14.48
N ASN A 774 17.23 7.28 15.73
CA ASN A 774 18.05 6.16 16.23
C ASN A 774 17.21 4.94 16.59
N ILE A 775 16.07 5.19 17.24
CA ILE A 775 15.09 4.20 17.68
C ILE A 775 13.71 4.61 17.19
N MET A 776 12.81 3.63 17.09
CA MET A 776 11.48 3.86 16.54
C MET A 776 10.75 4.88 17.40
N VAL A 777 10.21 5.87 16.71
CA VAL A 777 10.00 7.20 17.26
C VAL A 777 8.99 7.18 18.40
N ARG A 778 9.52 7.45 19.60
CA ARG A 778 8.79 7.79 20.82
C ARG A 778 8.36 9.27 20.87
N PHE A 779 8.25 9.95 19.73
CA PHE A 779 8.09 11.41 19.61
C PHE A 779 7.26 11.82 18.38
N GLY A 780 5.94 11.99 18.54
CA GLY A 780 5.04 12.34 17.43
C GLY A 780 5.48 13.54 16.57
N TYR A 781 6.13 14.54 17.18
CA TYR A 781 6.61 15.74 16.47
C TYR A 781 7.71 15.44 15.41
N MET A 782 8.53 14.41 15.58
CA MET A 782 9.59 14.11 14.61
C MET A 782 9.04 13.41 13.36
N ILE A 783 7.92 12.70 13.48
CA ILE A 783 7.25 12.01 12.36
C ILE A 783 6.63 13.02 11.38
N GLU A 784 6.08 14.12 11.91
CA GLU A 784 5.56 15.24 11.11
C GLU A 784 6.65 15.95 10.26
N ASN A 785 7.94 15.74 10.57
CA ASN A 785 9.08 16.49 10.02
C ASN A 785 9.97 15.68 9.04
N LYS A 786 9.41 14.78 8.23
CA LYS A 786 10.16 14.14 7.11
C LYS A 786 11.36 13.28 7.54
N VAL A 787 11.19 12.44 8.56
CA VAL A 787 12.27 11.63 9.13
C VAL A 787 12.02 10.14 8.89
N GLY A 788 13.07 9.41 8.49
CA GLY A 788 13.06 7.95 8.41
C GLY A 788 13.08 7.29 9.78
N ILE A 789 12.87 5.97 9.80
CA ILE A 789 12.73 5.22 11.06
C ILE A 789 13.94 4.34 11.28
N GLY A 790 14.71 4.65 12.33
CA GLY A 790 15.69 3.71 12.88
C GLY A 790 15.02 2.81 13.91
N TRP A 791 15.36 1.53 13.96
CA TRP A 791 14.82 0.61 14.96
C TRP A 791 15.86 -0.41 15.43
N ASP A 792 16.09 -0.46 16.73
CA ASP A 792 17.18 -1.19 17.39
C ASP A 792 16.87 -2.68 17.67
N SER A 793 15.61 -3.11 17.52
CA SER A 793 15.15 -4.46 17.89
C SER A 793 14.28 -5.13 16.83
N TYR A 794 14.69 -5.02 15.58
CA TYR A 794 14.06 -5.71 14.46
C TYR A 794 13.89 -7.21 14.70
N GLY A 795 12.67 -7.71 14.50
CA GLY A 795 12.39 -9.14 14.59
C GLY A 795 12.47 -9.69 16.01
N HIS A 796 11.85 -9.02 16.97
CA HIS A 796 11.43 -9.66 18.23
C HIS A 796 9.97 -10.02 18.16
N TRP A 797 9.58 -11.05 18.91
CA TRP A 797 8.19 -11.45 19.07
C TRP A 797 7.38 -10.29 19.69
N GLY A 798 7.86 -9.66 20.77
CA GLY A 798 7.13 -8.58 21.48
C GLY A 798 6.87 -7.29 20.69
N ASN A 799 7.26 -7.21 19.42
CA ASN A 799 7.31 -5.97 18.66
C ASN A 799 6.09 -5.72 17.75
N GLN A 800 4.92 -6.19 18.18
CA GLN A 800 3.67 -6.07 17.44
C GLN A 800 3.33 -4.63 17.04
N HIS A 801 3.53 -3.72 17.97
CA HIS A 801 3.34 -2.27 17.78
C HIS A 801 4.06 -1.68 16.56
N VAL A 802 5.17 -2.27 16.12
CA VAL A 802 5.91 -1.81 14.94
C VAL A 802 5.16 -2.17 13.67
N PHE A 803 4.59 -3.37 13.62
CA PHE A 803 3.82 -3.81 12.47
C PHE A 803 2.54 -2.98 12.34
N ASP A 804 1.85 -2.74 13.45
CA ASP A 804 0.66 -1.88 13.49
C ASP A 804 1.00 -0.44 13.06
N PHE A 805 2.18 0.08 13.47
CA PHE A 805 2.65 1.38 13.02
C PHE A 805 2.77 1.43 11.50
N PHE A 806 3.46 0.48 10.88
CA PHE A 806 3.61 0.44 9.42
C PHE A 806 2.32 0.06 8.68
N ALA A 807 1.35 -0.59 9.34
CA ALA A 807 0.02 -0.85 8.77
C ALA A 807 -0.92 0.36 8.81
N SER A 808 -0.68 1.33 9.71
CA SER A 808 -1.57 2.47 9.90
C SER A 808 -1.66 3.36 8.65
N ASP A 809 -2.84 3.92 8.38
CA ASP A 809 -3.08 4.79 7.22
C ASP A 809 -2.14 6.00 7.16
N GLU A 810 -1.71 6.51 8.32
CA GLU A 810 -0.79 7.64 8.42
C GLU A 810 0.64 7.29 8.00
N ASN A 811 1.09 6.06 8.29
CA ASN A 811 2.51 5.70 8.20
C ASN A 811 2.82 4.63 7.13
N LYS A 812 1.81 3.96 6.56
CA LYS A 812 2.00 2.89 5.57
C LYS A 812 2.79 3.29 4.33
N ASP A 813 2.85 4.58 4.00
CA ASP A 813 3.59 5.11 2.85
C ASP A 813 4.92 5.80 3.24
N ILE A 814 5.32 5.80 4.52
CA ILE A 814 6.53 6.52 4.96
C ILE A 814 7.80 5.99 4.27
N TRP A 815 7.84 4.69 4.03
CA TRP A 815 8.95 3.98 3.38
C TRP A 815 9.18 4.41 1.94
N LYS A 816 8.17 4.98 1.26
CA LYS A 816 8.29 5.49 -0.11
C LYS A 816 9.17 6.74 -0.17
N LYS A 817 9.37 7.44 0.96
CA LYS A 817 10.07 8.74 1.02
C LYS A 817 11.29 8.75 1.92
N TYR A 818 11.33 7.90 2.94
CA TYR A 818 12.39 7.88 3.94
C TYR A 818 12.90 6.47 4.24
N PRO A 819 14.20 6.32 4.52
CA PRO A 819 14.80 5.04 4.83
C PRO A 819 14.25 4.48 6.14
N ILE A 820 14.04 3.16 6.13
CA ILE A 820 13.71 2.38 7.31
C ILE A 820 14.84 1.38 7.52
N GLY A 821 15.36 1.28 8.74
CA GLY A 821 16.44 0.34 9.03
C GLY A 821 16.83 0.33 10.49
N GLY A 822 17.90 -0.37 10.83
CA GLY A 822 18.39 -0.41 12.21
C GLY A 822 19.12 -1.69 12.55
N GLU A 823 18.71 -2.40 13.61
CA GLU A 823 19.39 -3.55 14.21
C GLU A 823 18.38 -4.57 14.76
N THR A 824 18.74 -5.85 14.84
CA THR A 824 17.83 -6.92 15.32
C THR A 824 17.84 -7.20 16.82
N ALA A 825 18.81 -6.67 17.59
CA ALA A 825 19.04 -6.93 19.02
C ALA A 825 18.89 -8.38 19.52
N PHE A 826 19.99 -9.07 19.80
CA PHE A 826 19.93 -10.46 20.31
C PHE A 826 20.21 -10.61 21.82
N ASP A 827 20.55 -9.53 22.51
CA ASP A 827 20.98 -9.52 23.91
C ASP A 827 19.88 -9.14 24.91
N TRP A 828 18.70 -8.75 24.43
CA TRP A 828 17.54 -8.42 25.27
C TRP A 828 16.23 -8.83 24.61
N GLY A 829 15.13 -8.82 25.38
CA GLY A 829 13.79 -9.09 24.87
C GLY A 829 13.56 -10.55 24.47
N GLU A 830 12.72 -10.74 23.47
CA GLU A 830 12.38 -12.06 22.90
C GLU A 830 12.68 -12.07 21.39
N PRO A 831 13.97 -12.11 21.00
CA PRO A 831 14.36 -12.08 19.60
C PRO A 831 13.92 -13.35 18.84
N VAL A 832 13.63 -13.19 17.56
CA VAL A 832 13.40 -14.30 16.62
C VAL A 832 14.74 -14.99 16.33
N GLY A 833 15.02 -16.04 17.09
CA GLY A 833 16.31 -16.72 17.08
C GLY A 833 17.27 -16.18 18.14
N LYS A 834 18.15 -17.05 18.63
CA LYS A 834 18.98 -16.78 19.83
C LYS A 834 20.21 -15.89 19.57
N ASN A 835 20.62 -15.78 18.32
CA ASN A 835 21.80 -15.04 17.87
C ASN A 835 21.76 -14.95 16.33
N PRO A 836 22.66 -14.17 15.68
CA PRO A 836 22.64 -14.01 14.23
C PRO A 836 22.68 -15.31 13.42
N ASN A 837 23.39 -16.35 13.90
CA ASN A 837 23.47 -17.63 13.19
C ASN A 837 22.13 -18.37 13.23
N ASP A 838 21.49 -18.40 14.39
CA ASP A 838 20.21 -19.09 14.60
C ASP A 838 19.09 -18.39 13.83
N ALA A 839 19.07 -17.04 13.86
CA ALA A 839 18.17 -16.20 13.08
C ALA A 839 18.24 -16.52 11.58
N VAL A 840 19.44 -16.48 11.00
CA VAL A 840 19.63 -16.71 9.57
C VAL A 840 19.43 -18.18 9.17
N ALA A 841 19.78 -19.14 10.03
CA ALA A 841 19.67 -20.57 9.72
C ALA A 841 18.25 -21.11 9.85
N ASN A 842 17.50 -20.68 10.87
CA ASN A 842 16.24 -21.32 11.27
C ASN A 842 15.00 -20.42 11.09
N TYR A 843 15.19 -19.12 10.82
CA TYR A 843 14.10 -18.13 10.73
C TYR A 843 14.22 -17.24 9.48
N LEU A 844 14.81 -17.76 8.40
CA LEU A 844 15.01 -17.02 7.16
C LEU A 844 13.72 -16.37 6.63
N ASP A 845 12.69 -17.19 6.43
CA ASP A 845 11.42 -16.75 5.84
C ASP A 845 10.75 -15.67 6.69
N ARG A 846 10.84 -15.83 8.02
CA ARG A 846 10.31 -14.87 8.99
C ARG A 846 11.02 -13.51 8.87
N TYR A 847 12.34 -13.49 8.73
CA TYR A 847 13.06 -12.23 8.52
C TYR A 847 12.77 -11.61 7.15
N ILE A 848 12.62 -12.43 6.10
CA ILE A 848 12.22 -11.94 4.77
C ILE A 848 10.86 -11.24 4.83
N GLU A 849 9.88 -11.85 5.49
CA GLU A 849 8.55 -11.30 5.71
C GLU A 849 8.62 -9.95 6.44
N ILE A 850 9.33 -9.90 7.58
CA ILE A 850 9.47 -8.67 8.38
C ILE A 850 10.13 -7.55 7.57
N PHE A 851 11.19 -7.86 6.83
CA PHE A 851 11.90 -6.85 6.05
C PHE A 851 11.12 -6.38 4.83
N ARG A 852 10.27 -7.22 4.24
CA ARG A 852 9.35 -6.83 3.16
C ARG A 852 8.22 -5.96 3.68
N PHE A 853 7.59 -6.37 4.78
CA PHE A 853 6.51 -5.60 5.42
C PHE A 853 6.92 -4.18 5.79
N THR A 854 8.08 -4.08 6.43
CA THR A 854 8.60 -2.81 6.94
C THR A 854 9.40 -2.05 5.88
N HIS A 855 9.50 -2.58 4.66
CA HIS A 855 10.32 -2.01 3.59
C HIS A 855 11.75 -1.67 4.05
N CYS A 856 12.38 -2.63 4.75
CA CYS A 856 13.66 -2.45 5.42
C CYS A 856 14.79 -2.19 4.41
N THR A 857 15.40 -1.02 4.49
CA THR A 857 16.47 -0.53 3.60
C THR A 857 17.83 -1.11 3.99
N TYR A 858 18.14 -1.16 5.29
CA TYR A 858 19.39 -1.69 5.82
C TYR A 858 19.20 -2.28 7.22
N ILE A 859 20.02 -3.27 7.58
CA ILE A 859 19.93 -3.92 8.89
C ILE A 859 21.29 -4.34 9.45
N GLY A 860 21.49 -4.11 10.75
CA GLY A 860 22.68 -4.48 11.52
C GLY A 860 22.45 -5.65 12.48
N TRP A 861 23.55 -6.10 13.10
CA TRP A 861 23.66 -7.22 14.05
C TRP A 861 23.35 -8.61 13.47
N ILE A 862 22.23 -8.80 12.76
CA ILE A 862 21.98 -10.02 11.99
C ILE A 862 23.06 -10.29 10.93
N SER A 863 23.78 -9.24 10.50
CA SER A 863 24.95 -9.30 9.61
C SER A 863 26.20 -9.95 10.25
N GLU A 864 26.19 -10.23 11.56
CA GLU A 864 27.28 -10.87 12.30
C GLU A 864 27.19 -12.40 12.31
N TYR A 865 26.39 -12.99 11.42
CA TYR A 865 26.36 -14.43 11.18
C TYR A 865 27.77 -14.98 10.82
N ASN A 866 27.94 -16.29 10.95
CA ASN A 866 29.17 -16.98 10.66
C ASN A 866 29.42 -17.05 9.15
N LYS A 867 30.15 -16.07 8.62
CA LYS A 867 30.52 -15.95 7.20
C LYS A 867 31.35 -17.11 6.62
N THR A 868 31.74 -18.09 7.44
CA THR A 868 32.45 -19.30 6.99
C THR A 868 31.54 -20.53 6.87
N ASP A 869 30.33 -20.47 7.43
CA ASP A 869 29.36 -21.54 7.36
C ASP A 869 28.53 -21.41 6.06
N PRO A 870 28.49 -22.45 5.20
CA PRO A 870 27.78 -22.39 3.92
C PRO A 870 26.28 -22.13 4.03
N THR A 871 25.61 -22.68 5.04
CA THR A 871 24.16 -22.54 5.23
C THR A 871 23.82 -21.12 5.64
N THR A 872 24.51 -20.60 6.66
CA THR A 872 24.26 -19.20 7.08
C THR A 872 24.64 -18.21 6.00
N THR A 873 25.69 -18.48 5.21
CA THR A 873 26.11 -17.61 4.10
C THR A 873 25.11 -17.61 2.95
N ALA A 874 24.55 -18.76 2.59
CA ALA A 874 23.51 -18.85 1.57
C ALA A 874 22.23 -18.11 2.00
N ASN A 875 21.75 -18.35 3.21
CA ASN A 875 20.55 -17.69 3.73
C ASN A 875 20.75 -16.17 3.92
N ALA A 876 21.94 -15.74 4.36
CA ALA A 876 22.26 -14.31 4.41
C ALA A 876 22.26 -13.65 3.03
N ALA A 877 22.66 -14.37 1.97
CA ALA A 877 22.57 -13.86 0.60
C ALA A 877 21.10 -13.63 0.19
N GLU A 878 20.17 -14.51 0.57
CA GLU A 878 18.73 -14.31 0.33
C GLU A 878 18.21 -13.04 1.01
N ILE A 879 18.56 -12.81 2.28
CA ILE A 879 18.23 -11.57 3.00
C ILE A 879 18.85 -10.34 2.31
N GLN A 880 20.12 -10.41 1.92
CA GLN A 880 20.82 -9.29 1.27
C GLN A 880 20.16 -8.87 -0.05
N LYS A 881 19.55 -9.81 -0.80
CA LYS A 881 18.87 -9.49 -2.06
C LYS A 881 17.66 -8.59 -1.83
N ILE A 882 16.88 -8.85 -0.78
CA ILE A 882 15.63 -8.12 -0.54
C ILE A 882 15.83 -6.75 0.11
N LEU A 883 16.90 -6.52 0.87
CA LEU A 883 17.06 -5.25 1.61
C LEU A 883 17.21 -4.04 0.68
N GLY A 884 16.37 -3.01 0.88
CA GLY A 884 16.40 -1.77 0.10
C GLY A 884 16.10 -1.98 -1.38
N TYR A 885 16.70 -1.17 -2.27
CA TYR A 885 16.46 -1.28 -3.71
C TYR A 885 17.25 -2.42 -4.37
N ARG A 886 16.69 -3.03 -5.42
CA ARG A 886 17.39 -3.96 -6.31
C ARG A 886 16.87 -3.79 -7.73
N PHE A 887 17.51 -2.90 -8.50
CA PHE A 887 17.06 -2.58 -9.85
C PHE A 887 17.56 -3.60 -10.87
N VAL A 888 16.63 -4.22 -11.59
CA VAL A 888 16.90 -5.17 -12.68
C VAL A 888 16.42 -4.54 -13.97
N LEU A 889 17.34 -4.28 -14.91
CA LEU A 889 16.98 -3.90 -16.28
C LEU A 889 16.30 -5.09 -16.94
N ASP A 890 15.09 -4.89 -17.42
CA ASP A 890 14.25 -5.93 -17.99
C ASP A 890 14.36 -5.95 -19.51
N GLN A 891 14.34 -4.76 -20.11
CA GLN A 891 14.47 -4.56 -21.55
C GLN A 891 15.27 -3.28 -21.81
N VAL A 892 16.14 -3.29 -22.82
CA VAL A 892 16.81 -2.08 -23.33
C VAL A 892 16.74 -2.05 -24.86
N ASN A 893 16.38 -0.89 -25.39
CA ASN A 893 16.20 -0.64 -26.82
C ASN A 893 17.08 0.50 -27.28
N TYR A 894 17.83 0.30 -28.36
CA TYR A 894 18.73 1.31 -28.94
C TYR A 894 18.94 1.07 -30.44
N PRO A 895 19.28 2.09 -31.25
CA PRO A 895 19.50 1.93 -32.68
C PRO A 895 20.72 1.05 -32.99
N LYS A 896 20.63 0.23 -34.04
CA LYS A 896 21.76 -0.61 -34.49
C LYS A 896 22.95 0.24 -34.98
N THR A 897 22.65 1.35 -35.64
CA THR A 897 23.63 2.30 -36.20
C THR A 897 23.13 3.72 -36.10
N VAL A 898 24.03 4.68 -35.81
CA VAL A 898 23.77 6.13 -35.78
C VAL A 898 24.93 6.86 -36.45
N ASN A 899 24.71 7.92 -37.22
CA ASN A 899 25.83 8.71 -37.75
C ASN A 899 26.29 9.79 -36.74
N PRO A 900 27.58 10.18 -36.75
CA PRO A 900 28.04 11.36 -36.02
C PRO A 900 27.18 12.60 -36.34
N GLY A 901 26.81 13.37 -35.32
CA GLY A 901 25.91 14.53 -35.43
C GLY A 901 24.42 14.20 -35.36
N GLU A 902 24.01 12.94 -35.46
CA GLU A 902 22.61 12.52 -35.34
C GLU A 902 22.20 12.22 -33.89
N THR A 903 20.89 12.12 -33.67
CA THR A 903 20.32 11.76 -32.37
C THR A 903 20.18 10.25 -32.24
N MET A 904 20.75 9.70 -31.16
CA MET A 904 20.54 8.34 -30.67
C MET A 904 19.40 8.32 -29.66
N GLU A 905 18.39 7.50 -29.92
CA GLU A 905 17.24 7.28 -29.02
C GLU A 905 17.46 6.00 -28.23
N ILE A 906 17.29 6.04 -26.91
CA ILE A 906 17.38 4.87 -26.04
C ILE A 906 16.15 4.81 -25.16
N SER A 907 15.58 3.62 -25.00
CA SER A 907 14.60 3.35 -23.95
C SER A 907 14.96 2.09 -23.20
N PHE A 908 14.54 2.01 -21.94
CA PHE A 908 14.67 0.79 -21.16
C PHE A 908 13.50 0.63 -20.19
N SER A 909 13.28 -0.60 -19.75
CA SER A 909 12.41 -0.94 -18.64
C SER A 909 13.23 -1.48 -17.47
N VAL A 910 12.75 -1.24 -16.25
CA VAL A 910 13.42 -1.63 -15.01
C VAL A 910 12.39 -2.01 -13.96
N LYS A 911 12.72 -3.02 -13.17
CA LYS A 911 11.94 -3.51 -12.02
C LYS A 911 12.78 -3.36 -10.75
N ASN A 912 12.12 -3.11 -9.61
CA ASN A 912 12.76 -3.11 -8.30
C ASN A 912 12.36 -4.38 -7.54
N THR A 913 13.26 -5.38 -7.50
CA THR A 913 13.02 -6.67 -6.83
C THR A 913 13.42 -6.67 -5.35
N GLY A 914 13.77 -5.50 -4.80
CA GLY A 914 14.08 -5.30 -3.39
C GLY A 914 12.83 -4.99 -2.56
N SER A 915 13.01 -4.49 -1.34
CA SER A 915 11.94 -4.14 -0.41
C SER A 915 11.74 -2.64 -0.23
N ALA A 916 12.62 -1.79 -0.75
CA ALA A 916 12.48 -0.33 -0.61
C ALA A 916 13.00 0.42 -1.86
N PRO A 917 12.68 1.71 -2.04
CA PRO A 917 13.24 2.49 -3.14
C PRO A 917 14.69 2.91 -2.86
N ILE A 918 15.32 3.52 -3.86
CA ILE A 918 16.46 4.40 -3.61
C ILE A 918 15.92 5.79 -3.24
N TYR A 919 16.45 6.42 -2.19
CA TYR A 919 15.89 7.68 -1.66
C TYR A 919 16.46 8.94 -2.29
N TYR A 920 17.43 8.80 -3.19
CA TYR A 920 18.08 9.90 -3.89
C TYR A 920 17.97 9.67 -5.39
N ASN A 921 17.54 10.70 -6.13
CA ASN A 921 17.42 10.63 -7.57
C ASN A 921 18.81 10.76 -8.22
N TRP A 922 19.56 9.66 -8.21
CA TRP A 922 20.90 9.61 -8.79
C TRP A 922 20.83 9.50 -10.33
N PRO A 923 21.62 10.30 -11.08
CA PRO A 923 21.54 10.30 -12.54
C PRO A 923 21.86 8.94 -13.15
N VAL A 924 21.02 8.52 -14.10
CA VAL A 924 21.35 7.40 -15.00
C VAL A 924 22.16 7.94 -16.17
N GLU A 925 23.34 7.36 -16.38
CA GLU A 925 24.23 7.66 -17.49
C GLU A 925 24.01 6.66 -18.64
N VAL A 926 24.00 7.18 -19.86
CA VAL A 926 24.33 6.42 -21.06
C VAL A 926 25.77 6.70 -21.46
N SER A 927 26.51 5.67 -21.84
CA SER A 927 27.88 5.82 -22.34
C SER A 927 28.16 4.96 -23.56
N LEU A 928 29.04 5.45 -24.42
CA LEU A 928 29.69 4.68 -25.47
C LEU A 928 31.09 4.34 -25.00
N LEU A 929 31.38 3.04 -24.89
CA LEU A 929 32.67 2.53 -24.46
C LEU A 929 33.49 2.09 -25.66
N ASP A 930 34.80 2.35 -25.59
CA ASP A 930 35.76 1.78 -26.52
C ASP A 930 35.80 0.24 -26.35
N PRO A 931 35.61 -0.56 -27.42
CA PRO A 931 35.50 -2.01 -27.30
C PRO A 931 36.76 -2.73 -26.78
N GLN A 932 37.93 -2.10 -26.88
CA GLN A 932 39.20 -2.70 -26.45
C GLN A 932 39.51 -2.39 -24.99
N THR A 933 39.34 -1.13 -24.60
CA THR A 933 39.70 -0.62 -23.27
C THR A 933 38.54 -0.63 -22.28
N ARG A 934 37.30 -0.77 -22.77
CA ARG A 934 36.03 -0.66 -22.01
C ARG A 934 35.84 0.70 -21.32
N GLN A 935 36.65 1.70 -21.66
CA GLN A 935 36.54 3.04 -21.08
C GLN A 935 35.54 3.89 -21.88
N PRO A 936 34.79 4.78 -21.20
CA PRO A 936 33.88 5.69 -21.88
C PRO A 936 34.65 6.66 -22.79
N VAL A 937 34.25 6.74 -24.04
CA VAL A 937 34.72 7.77 -25.00
C VAL A 937 33.73 8.92 -25.12
N TRP A 938 32.47 8.67 -24.75
CA TRP A 938 31.39 9.64 -24.69
C TRP A 938 30.33 9.17 -23.69
N SER A 939 29.70 10.10 -22.99
CA SER A 939 28.54 9.84 -22.14
C SER A 939 27.64 11.06 -21.99
N ASP A 940 26.39 10.83 -21.59
CA ASP A 940 25.43 11.84 -21.16
C ASP A 940 24.42 11.21 -20.18
N THR A 941 23.54 12.01 -19.58
CA THR A 941 22.56 11.55 -18.59
C THR A 941 21.12 11.74 -19.07
N PHE A 942 20.24 10.84 -18.65
CA PHE A 942 18.80 11.03 -18.78
C PHE A 942 18.38 12.26 -17.96
N LYS A 943 17.70 13.25 -18.56
CA LYS A 943 17.43 14.56 -17.92
C LYS A 943 16.18 14.57 -17.05
N ASP A 944 15.13 13.84 -17.46
CA ASP A 944 13.82 13.83 -16.81
C ASP A 944 13.48 12.46 -16.21
N LEU A 945 14.49 11.77 -15.67
CA LEU A 945 14.33 10.46 -15.05
C LEU A 945 14.41 10.57 -13.53
N ASP A 946 13.39 10.07 -12.83
CA ASP A 946 13.36 9.97 -11.38
C ASP A 946 13.38 8.51 -10.93
N ILE A 947 14.56 8.04 -10.54
CA ILE A 947 14.74 6.64 -10.12
C ILE A 947 14.20 6.36 -8.71
N THR A 948 13.81 7.39 -7.94
CA THR A 948 13.16 7.21 -6.63
C THR A 948 11.73 6.69 -6.76
N THR A 949 11.15 6.81 -7.95
CA THR A 949 9.80 6.31 -8.28
C THR A 949 9.77 4.83 -8.66
N TRP A 950 10.93 4.18 -8.80
CA TRP A 950 11.03 2.75 -9.07
C TRP A 950 10.79 1.95 -7.79
N LEU A 951 9.53 1.92 -7.35
CA LEU A 951 9.11 1.25 -6.13
C LEU A 951 9.09 -0.27 -6.31
N PRO A 952 9.36 -1.05 -5.25
CA PRO A 952 8.94 -2.45 -5.22
C PRO A 952 7.41 -2.52 -5.19
N ASP A 953 6.87 -3.73 -5.30
CA ASP A 953 5.44 -3.95 -5.10
C ASP A 953 5.07 -3.83 -3.62
N ASP A 954 3.87 -3.33 -3.34
CA ASP A 954 3.41 -3.08 -1.97
C ASP A 954 3.04 -4.41 -1.27
N ASP A 955 2.54 -5.40 -2.01
CA ASP A 955 2.18 -6.74 -1.50
C ASP A 955 3.05 -7.89 -2.03
N TYR A 956 4.01 -7.59 -2.92
CA TYR A 956 4.92 -8.56 -3.54
C TYR A 956 4.22 -9.67 -4.35
N SER A 957 2.98 -9.43 -4.79
CA SER A 957 2.23 -10.33 -5.68
C SER A 957 2.69 -10.23 -7.14
N TYR A 958 3.23 -9.09 -7.54
CA TYR A 958 3.93 -8.91 -8.81
C TYR A 958 5.18 -8.02 -8.61
N THR A 959 5.87 -7.65 -9.68
CA THR A 959 6.94 -6.63 -9.59
C THR A 959 6.68 -5.56 -10.63
N PRO A 960 6.32 -4.32 -10.22
CA PRO A 960 6.08 -3.22 -11.13
C PRO A 960 7.22 -2.98 -12.12
N LEU A 961 6.86 -2.71 -13.37
CA LEU A 961 7.80 -2.40 -14.43
C LEU A 961 7.74 -0.92 -14.79
N TYR A 962 8.86 -0.22 -14.61
CA TYR A 962 9.00 1.20 -14.94
C TYR A 962 9.70 1.35 -16.29
N SER A 963 9.30 2.36 -17.07
CA SER A 963 9.90 2.64 -18.38
C SER A 963 10.59 4.01 -18.38
N ALA A 964 11.74 4.08 -19.03
CA ALA A 964 12.52 5.31 -19.22
C ALA A 964 12.91 5.48 -20.69
N LYS A 965 13.03 6.72 -21.14
CA LYS A 965 13.47 7.07 -22.50
C LYS A 965 14.38 8.29 -22.47
N GLY A 966 15.39 8.31 -23.35
CA GLY A 966 16.31 9.42 -23.54
C GLY A 966 16.70 9.60 -25.01
N SER A 967 17.05 10.84 -25.35
CA SER A 967 17.49 11.27 -26.67
C SER A 967 18.84 11.94 -26.54
N PHE A 968 19.84 11.48 -27.30
CA PHE A 968 21.23 11.89 -27.13
C PHE A 968 21.88 12.24 -28.45
N VAL A 969 22.47 13.43 -28.56
CA VAL A 969 23.17 13.85 -29.78
C VAL A 969 24.58 13.31 -29.78
N ILE A 970 24.94 12.53 -30.80
CA ILE A 970 26.28 11.98 -30.97
C ILE A 970 27.21 13.07 -31.51
N PRO A 971 28.41 13.29 -30.91
CA PRO A 971 29.35 14.29 -31.41
C PRO A 971 29.76 14.06 -32.86
N GLU A 972 29.90 15.13 -33.64
CA GLU A 972 30.33 15.07 -35.05
C GLU A 972 31.76 14.53 -35.21
N ASP A 973 32.59 14.67 -34.18
CA ASP A 973 34.00 14.27 -34.16
C ASP A 973 34.23 12.86 -33.60
N LEU A 974 33.18 12.14 -33.18
CA LEU A 974 33.30 10.78 -32.69
C LEU A 974 33.71 9.84 -33.85
N PRO A 975 34.83 9.09 -33.74
CA PRO A 975 35.32 8.26 -34.84
C PRO A 975 34.32 7.20 -35.29
N ALA A 976 34.25 6.98 -36.61
CA ALA A 976 33.39 5.96 -37.18
C ALA A 976 33.94 4.55 -36.89
N GLN A 977 33.27 3.82 -36.00
CA GLN A 977 33.57 2.44 -35.61
C GLN A 977 32.41 1.86 -34.80
N GLU A 978 32.55 0.62 -34.34
CA GLU A 978 31.64 0.02 -33.35
C GLU A 978 32.07 0.42 -31.93
N TYR A 979 31.08 0.67 -31.07
CA TYR A 979 31.24 0.96 -29.65
C TYR A 979 30.36 0.03 -28.83
N ILE A 980 30.63 -0.08 -27.53
CA ILE A 980 29.74 -0.78 -26.60
C ILE A 980 28.86 0.27 -25.92
N LEU A 981 27.54 0.15 -26.09
CA LEU A 981 26.57 0.94 -25.34
C LEU A 981 26.50 0.43 -23.90
N SER A 982 26.51 1.32 -22.92
CA SER A 982 26.40 0.96 -21.50
C SER A 982 25.53 1.93 -20.70
N LEU A 983 24.83 1.39 -19.69
CA LEU A 983 24.10 2.14 -18.68
C LEU A 983 24.82 2.09 -17.33
N SER A 984 24.70 3.14 -16.52
CA SER A 984 25.27 3.24 -15.17
C SER A 984 24.48 4.20 -14.30
N ILE A 985 24.53 4.07 -12.98
CA ILE A 985 23.94 5.03 -12.04
C ILE A 985 25.08 5.75 -11.31
N LEU A 986 25.11 7.08 -11.44
CA LEU A 986 26.21 7.93 -10.99
C LEU A 986 25.92 8.54 -9.62
N ASP A 987 26.95 8.66 -8.78
CA ASP A 987 26.86 9.43 -7.54
C ASP A 987 27.07 10.93 -7.82
N PRO A 988 26.04 11.78 -7.70
CA PRO A 988 26.15 13.21 -8.02
C PRO A 988 27.07 13.98 -7.08
N GLU A 989 27.14 13.58 -5.80
CA GLU A 989 28.04 14.21 -4.83
C GLU A 989 29.42 13.58 -4.87
N GLY A 990 29.48 12.30 -5.26
CA GLY A 990 30.68 11.48 -5.39
C GLY A 990 31.49 11.70 -6.67
N GLY A 991 31.31 12.84 -7.35
CA GLY A 991 32.07 13.19 -8.54
C GLY A 991 31.55 12.61 -9.85
N MET A 992 30.26 12.23 -9.92
CA MET A 992 29.58 11.72 -11.12
C MET A 992 30.23 10.45 -11.69
N VAL A 993 30.64 9.54 -10.81
CA VAL A 993 31.19 8.23 -11.21
C VAL A 993 30.20 7.10 -10.90
N PRO A 994 30.20 5.99 -11.69
CA PRO A 994 29.34 4.85 -11.41
C PRO A 994 29.53 4.33 -9.99
N SER A 995 28.45 4.33 -9.21
CA SER A 995 28.48 3.97 -7.79
C SER A 995 27.36 3.02 -7.38
N VAL A 996 26.30 2.90 -8.18
CA VAL A 996 25.22 1.93 -8.00
C VAL A 996 25.17 0.99 -9.19
N ARG A 997 24.98 -0.31 -8.91
CA ARG A 997 24.90 -1.38 -9.91
C ARG A 997 23.45 -1.80 -10.13
N PHE A 998 23.09 -2.06 -11.39
CA PHE A 998 21.92 -2.84 -11.72
C PHE A 998 22.19 -4.32 -11.38
N ALA A 999 21.15 -5.09 -11.09
CA ALA A 999 21.21 -6.50 -10.78
C ALA A 999 21.10 -7.36 -12.04
N ASN A 1000 21.94 -7.09 -13.05
CA ASN A 1000 21.95 -7.84 -14.31
C ASN A 1000 23.32 -8.45 -14.60
N LYS A 1001 23.38 -9.62 -15.24
CA LYS A 1001 24.65 -10.34 -15.53
C LYS A 1001 25.60 -9.58 -16.43
N ASN A 1002 25.09 -8.72 -17.31
CA ASN A 1002 25.89 -7.92 -18.22
C ASN A 1002 26.59 -6.80 -17.45
N TYR A 1003 27.82 -7.08 -17.02
CA TYR A 1003 28.57 -6.21 -16.13
C TYR A 1003 30.03 -6.10 -16.56
N PHE A 1004 30.58 -4.89 -16.45
CA PHE A 1004 32.01 -4.64 -16.48
C PHE A 1004 32.46 -4.00 -15.16
N ASN A 1005 33.64 -4.41 -14.68
CA ASN A 1005 34.23 -3.86 -13.47
C ASN A 1005 34.27 -2.32 -13.51
N GLY A 1006 33.91 -1.71 -12.38
CA GLY A 1006 33.77 -0.26 -12.25
C GLY A 1006 32.33 0.24 -12.45
N GLY A 1007 31.33 -0.62 -12.29
CA GLY A 1007 29.92 -0.22 -12.16
C GLY A 1007 29.16 -0.03 -13.48
N ARG A 1008 29.71 -0.47 -14.62
CA ARG A 1008 29.12 -0.25 -15.94
C ARG A 1008 28.40 -1.49 -16.44
N HIS A 1009 27.17 -1.32 -16.92
CA HIS A 1009 26.37 -2.41 -17.47
C HIS A 1009 26.37 -2.33 -19.00
N PRO A 1010 27.20 -3.11 -19.72
CA PRO A 1010 27.22 -3.12 -21.17
C PRO A 1010 25.94 -3.74 -21.73
N ILE A 1011 25.23 -3.00 -22.57
CA ILE A 1011 23.95 -3.42 -23.14
C ILE A 1011 24.17 -4.17 -24.46
N GLY A 1012 25.00 -3.62 -25.34
CA GLY A 1012 25.28 -4.23 -26.62
C GLY A 1012 26.21 -3.40 -27.50
N GLN A 1013 26.51 -3.88 -28.71
CA GLN A 1013 27.32 -3.14 -29.67
C GLN A 1013 26.45 -2.17 -30.48
N ILE A 1014 26.96 -0.99 -30.78
CA ILE A 1014 26.34 0.01 -31.64
C ILE A 1014 27.37 0.52 -32.66
N GLY A 1015 26.95 0.63 -33.92
CA GLY A 1015 27.78 1.19 -34.98
C GLY A 1015 27.64 2.71 -35.05
N ILE A 1016 28.73 3.46 -34.93
CA ILE A 1016 28.73 4.90 -35.17
C ILE A 1016 29.36 5.16 -36.53
N GLY A 1017 28.60 5.72 -37.48
CA GLY A 1017 29.05 5.97 -38.86
C GLY A 1017 29.45 4.71 -39.66
N THR A 1018 29.20 3.52 -39.12
CA THR A 1018 29.44 2.22 -39.74
C THR A 1018 28.28 1.27 -39.43
N ALA A 1019 27.96 0.37 -40.35
CA ALA A 1019 26.95 -0.66 -40.11
C ALA A 1019 27.44 -1.63 -39.02
N ASN A 1020 26.54 -1.98 -38.09
CA ASN A 1020 26.78 -3.03 -37.11
C ASN A 1020 26.10 -4.33 -37.58
N THR A 1021 26.84 -5.43 -37.58
CA THR A 1021 26.32 -6.76 -37.95
C THR A 1021 26.04 -7.69 -36.78
N ASN A 1022 26.62 -7.45 -35.61
CA ASN A 1022 26.45 -8.29 -34.42
C ASN A 1022 26.23 -7.44 -33.15
N PRO A 1023 25.00 -6.96 -32.92
CA PRO A 1023 24.74 -6.03 -31.82
C PRO A 1023 24.70 -6.69 -30.43
N ILE A 1024 24.62 -8.02 -30.35
CA ILE A 1024 24.51 -8.74 -29.08
C ILE A 1024 25.90 -9.11 -28.56
N LEU A 1025 26.16 -8.82 -27.28
CA LEU A 1025 27.39 -9.19 -26.61
C LEU A 1025 27.33 -10.65 -26.16
N SER A 1026 28.48 -11.34 -26.19
CA SER A 1026 28.59 -12.71 -25.67
C SER A 1026 28.60 -12.71 -24.14
N ASN A 1027 27.90 -13.66 -23.53
CA ASN A 1027 27.89 -13.84 -22.08
C ASN A 1027 29.29 -14.08 -21.48
N ASP A 1028 30.22 -14.65 -22.24
CA ASP A 1028 31.61 -14.89 -21.82
C ASP A 1028 32.44 -13.59 -21.69
N SER A 1029 31.88 -12.45 -22.07
CA SER A 1029 32.59 -11.15 -22.05
C SER A 1029 32.43 -10.37 -20.75
N PHE A 1030 31.48 -10.76 -19.89
CA PHE A 1030 31.09 -10.02 -18.69
C PHE A 1030 31.92 -10.43 -17.47
N ASP A 1031 32.15 -9.47 -16.59
CA ASP A 1031 32.81 -9.66 -15.30
C ASP A 1031 31.76 -10.08 -14.24
N ASP A 1032 32.20 -10.75 -13.17
CA ASP A 1032 31.29 -11.18 -12.09
C ASP A 1032 31.07 -10.06 -11.06
N ILE A 1033 29.80 -9.64 -10.86
CA ILE A 1033 29.42 -8.54 -9.97
C ILE A 1033 29.89 -8.78 -8.52
N ASP A 1034 29.71 -10.00 -8.01
CA ASP A 1034 30.03 -10.33 -6.61
C ASP A 1034 31.54 -10.22 -6.33
N SER A 1035 32.38 -10.44 -7.35
CA SER A 1035 33.83 -10.32 -7.24
C SER A 1035 34.37 -8.88 -7.34
N ASP A 1036 33.56 -7.92 -7.80
CA ASP A 1036 34.05 -6.57 -8.07
C ASP A 1036 34.17 -5.70 -6.81
N THR A 1037 35.38 -5.17 -6.62
CA THR A 1037 35.76 -4.28 -5.52
C THR A 1037 36.20 -2.89 -6.01
N SER A 1038 36.08 -2.61 -7.31
CA SER A 1038 36.61 -1.41 -7.96
C SER A 1038 35.68 -0.20 -7.95
N LEU A 1039 34.43 -0.33 -7.49
CA LEU A 1039 33.54 0.83 -7.30
C LEU A 1039 34.11 1.78 -6.26
N TYR A 1040 34.01 3.08 -6.55
CA TYR A 1040 34.46 4.15 -5.67
C TYR A 1040 33.61 5.41 -5.90
N TYR A 1041 33.74 6.38 -5.00
CA TYR A 1041 33.31 7.74 -5.24
C TYR A 1041 34.41 8.72 -4.87
N VAL A 1042 34.34 9.94 -5.39
CA VAL A 1042 35.32 11.00 -5.15
C VAL A 1042 34.90 11.83 -3.95
N TYR A 1043 35.79 11.95 -2.97
CA TYR A 1043 35.66 12.90 -1.87
C TYR A 1043 36.78 13.92 -1.92
N LYS A 1044 36.45 15.20 -1.69
CA LYS A 1044 37.43 16.28 -1.51
C LYS A 1044 37.12 17.01 -0.23
N SER A 1045 38.06 16.99 0.72
CA SER A 1045 37.89 17.67 1.99
C SER A 1045 37.67 19.17 1.79
N PRO A 1046 36.61 19.76 2.38
CA PRO A 1046 36.42 21.21 2.38
C PRO A 1046 37.58 21.98 3.02
N LEU A 1047 38.38 21.34 3.88
CA LEU A 1047 39.56 21.98 4.49
C LEU A 1047 40.73 22.11 3.51
N SER A 1048 40.79 21.25 2.49
CA SER A 1048 41.90 21.23 1.53
C SER A 1048 41.94 22.43 0.58
N SER A 1049 40.84 23.18 0.44
CA SER A 1049 40.74 24.39 -0.38
C SER A 1049 41.17 25.67 0.36
N SER A 1050 41.51 25.59 1.65
CA SER A 1050 41.96 26.73 2.47
C SER A 1050 43.48 27.00 2.41
N VAL A 1051 44.23 26.20 1.66
CA VAL A 1051 45.68 26.37 1.43
C VAL A 1051 45.93 26.68 -0.05
N SER A 1052 45.57 27.89 -0.48
CA SER A 1052 46.08 28.50 -1.72
C SER A 1052 46.21 30.01 -1.58
#